data_AF-A0A9X3D1M4-F1
#
_entry.id   AF-A0A9X3D1M4-F1
#
_cell.length_a   1.000
_cell.length_b   1.000
_cell.length_c   1.000
_cell.angle_alpha   90.00
_cell.angle_beta   90.00
_cell.angle_gamma   90.00
#
_symmetry.space_group_name_H-M   'P 1'
#
loop_
_entity.id
_entity.type
_entity.pdbx_description
1 polymer ?
#
loop_
_entity_poly.entity_id
_entity_poly.type
_entity_poly.pdbx_seq_one_letter_code
_entity_poly.pdbx_strand_id
1 'polypeptide(L)'
;MKQIYFLVLILSLFNITDSFSQNFNASLIELYFANDSNPSEFIKSDSGFYFTAIDRHNGRELWFTDGNLENTRMVKDIAEGDRDSGVIPLGVIGDMLFFQARINWSSDPQLWVSDGTENGTYPIKDILVYEMFIFQGKAFFQSSGEAAGNELWVSDGTSEGTRLFKDINEGLNGSHPSGFFELNNHLYFTANDGKSGREIWKTDGTSVGTILLKDIHAAQSAFYNNIHFLEFDDQLYFMAEDGQNGNELYKSDGTEEGTVMIKDINPNGNAATHLIGTVTPHGIFFIATDGQNGYELWKSDGTENGTVMVKNITQQGDTFSFYSSSDNFATSGNTVFFVANDDINGAELWKTDGTEEGTLIVKDISPGSNSTYIGHLKSFGDRVLFVASANNQELSQLWTSDGTENGTIPLNEVDITTNLSSFNFEFIEFEHKVYFVANSIIHGHELWVTDGTADGTKLFKDFNHWWSSNANNFLDIDGLLYFSARKYSHGNNLFISNGTLEGTKRVKEINSDYMAIDENSEMIEMNGKLYFSAVDAEYGYELWVSDGTASGTQMIKDIAPGSRSSMTSEGYSKTFSVVGDKLFFRANDGVHGNELWMSDGTPSGTKLVKDLYPGAATGGASNIVSLNNTIYFRGADNTGPALWKSDGTSGGTVKVKNLQGLRQIRALNNKLILTADLQNSTYGAHDLFSSDGTTEGTIHLKAFGGSSGGDIQFMTVLNDELYFVAKNPETFRESVYKTDGTLEGTKLMVDGGTIGVHPDINVITTCGDYVYFVAEKENSYNGAELWRTAGSPETTIRLTKTTEGVYNYISSLACFQDNIYFKDAYNTPEIWRTDGSPENTDLISYTVNGGVPTDDLMINKLVAGKNVLYFLGSTSESGEELYAIQNGEIAVLPVDEIPSENLSTDLFTIEISNETCAGKDNGELFIEASEEHPFLAEINGKAYSFFKELMLGNLKPDDYTICITIESRTDFQQCFEFRIDSGGFLEGVMQSMPRPTGNFVNVNIENGTAPFIATLNGKLIDTYASSEFSVLTNGKGTLEISSGKACEGKLALNVEGSDLMVAFPNPTTAELHITIPEGNFGKLPVHLYNGSGQLISSATYSIKNHLLTIDVEDLKPGVYYAVLKLKIPHTIQFVKR
;
A
#
# COMPACT_ATOMS: atom_id res chain seq x y z
N MET A 1 -33.14 -61.50 11.61
CA MET A 1 -33.91 -60.95 12.74
C MET A 1 -33.02 -60.90 13.98
N LYS A 2 -32.92 -59.73 14.64
CA LYS A 2 -32.14 -59.41 15.86
C LYS A 2 -30.69 -58.88 15.75
N GLN A 3 -30.24 -58.38 14.60
CA GLN A 3 -29.03 -57.53 14.56
C GLN A 3 -29.06 -56.38 13.55
N ILE A 4 -30.25 -56.11 12.98
CA ILE A 4 -30.49 -54.98 12.03
C ILE A 4 -31.31 -53.85 12.70
N TYR A 5 -31.69 -54.01 13.97
CA TYR A 5 -32.46 -53.04 14.77
C TYR A 5 -31.65 -52.33 15.87
N PHE A 6 -30.32 -52.51 15.91
CA PHE A 6 -29.46 -51.87 16.91
C PHE A 6 -28.53 -50.80 16.30
N LEU A 7 -28.53 -50.63 14.97
CA LEU A 7 -27.77 -49.57 14.29
C LEU A 7 -28.66 -48.38 13.90
N VAL A 8 -29.89 -48.64 13.43
CA VAL A 8 -30.97 -47.65 13.39
C VAL A 8 -31.56 -47.55 14.81
N LEU A 9 -30.74 -47.04 15.74
CA LEU A 9 -31.03 -46.90 17.18
C LEU A 9 -30.10 -45.89 17.86
N ILE A 10 -28.79 -45.95 17.58
CA ILE A 10 -27.76 -45.02 18.07
C ILE A 10 -27.70 -43.80 17.13
N LEU A 11 -28.87 -43.22 16.88
CA LEU A 11 -29.10 -42.10 15.95
C LEU A 11 -29.94 -41.00 16.62
N SER A 12 -29.96 -40.93 17.95
CA SER A 12 -30.77 -39.94 18.66
C SER A 12 -30.15 -39.31 19.92
N LEU A 13 -28.88 -39.57 20.26
CA LEU A 13 -28.25 -38.94 21.44
C LEU A 13 -26.73 -38.76 21.25
N PHE A 14 -26.29 -37.99 20.26
CA PHE A 14 -25.02 -37.26 20.26
C PHE A 14 -25.12 -36.08 19.29
N ASN A 15 -26.01 -35.13 19.60
CA ASN A 15 -25.83 -33.75 19.16
C ASN A 15 -24.83 -33.12 20.14
N ILE A 16 -23.54 -33.35 19.91
CA ILE A 16 -22.50 -32.43 20.40
C ILE A 16 -22.11 -31.67 19.15
N THR A 17 -22.54 -30.42 19.10
CA THR A 17 -22.04 -29.40 18.18
C THR A 17 -20.57 -29.17 18.53
N ASP A 18 -19.64 -29.76 17.78
CA ASP A 18 -18.23 -29.32 17.80
C ASP A 18 -18.20 -27.94 17.14
N SER A 19 -18.08 -26.89 17.96
CA SER A 19 -17.82 -25.53 17.51
C SER A 19 -16.37 -25.43 17.04
N PHE A 20 -16.16 -25.09 15.76
CA PHE A 20 -14.86 -24.72 15.20
C PHE A 20 -14.37 -23.41 15.82
N SER A 21 -13.40 -23.47 16.73
CA SER A 21 -12.69 -22.29 17.25
C SER A 21 -11.19 -22.60 17.23
N GLN A 22 -10.49 -22.11 16.20
CA GLN A 22 -9.03 -22.07 16.15
C GLN A 22 -8.58 -20.61 16.28
N ASN A 23 -7.63 -20.34 17.19
CA ASN A 23 -6.99 -19.03 17.31
C ASN A 23 -5.73 -19.00 16.42
N PHE A 24 -5.61 -18.00 15.58
CA PHE A 24 -4.49 -17.79 14.67
C PHE A 24 -3.50 -16.71 15.20
N ASN A 25 -2.27 -16.64 14.70
CA ASN A 25 -1.29 -15.61 15.11
C ASN A 25 -0.84 -14.75 13.93
N ALA A 26 -1.01 -13.43 14.02
CA ALA A 26 -0.37 -12.46 13.12
C ALA A 26 0.91 -11.90 13.76
N SER A 27 2.06 -11.96 13.09
CA SER A 27 3.38 -11.60 13.68
C SER A 27 3.52 -10.12 14.03
N LEU A 28 4.37 -9.74 15.02
CA LEU A 28 4.67 -8.31 15.25
C LEU A 28 6.02 -7.91 15.90
N ILE A 29 6.78 -7.06 15.19
CA ILE A 29 7.99 -6.28 15.56
C ILE A 29 7.99 -4.98 14.70
N GLU A 30 8.68 -3.90 15.10
CA GLU A 30 8.77 -2.60 14.37
C GLU A 30 10.24 -2.11 14.28
N LEU A 31 10.62 -1.48 13.15
CA LEU A 31 11.94 -0.86 12.96
C LEU A 31 11.89 0.66 13.16
N TYR A 32 10.97 1.36 12.49
CA TYR A 32 10.99 2.82 12.30
C TYR A 32 10.63 3.55 13.60
N PHE A 33 9.64 3.02 14.31
CA PHE A 33 8.85 3.64 15.36
C PHE A 33 8.03 4.83 14.85
N ALA A 34 6.82 4.49 14.37
CA ALA A 34 5.69 5.39 14.15
C ALA A 34 5.75 6.36 12.94
N ASN A 35 6.25 5.92 11.78
CA ASN A 35 5.94 6.51 10.46
C ASN A 35 6.24 5.52 9.31
N ASP A 36 5.95 5.92 8.06
CA ASP A 36 6.61 5.55 6.80
C ASP A 36 6.43 4.09 6.25
N SER A 37 5.77 3.93 5.08
CA SER A 37 5.43 2.65 4.41
C SER A 37 4.95 2.76 2.91
N ASN A 38 3.74 2.20 2.54
CA ASN A 38 1.74 1.82 0.46
C ASN A 38 1.62 0.62 -0.66
N PRO A 39 0.73 -0.44 -0.55
CA PRO A 39 0.46 -1.58 -1.49
C PRO A 39 -0.46 -1.45 -2.73
N SER A 40 -0.22 -2.21 -3.84
CA SER A 40 -1.26 -2.38 -4.91
C SER A 40 -1.16 -3.47 -6.00
N GLU A 41 -0.08 -3.58 -6.80
CA GLU A 41 0.13 -4.51 -7.95
C GLU A 41 0.18 -6.06 -7.61
N PHE A 42 -0.88 -6.87 -7.76
CA PHE A 42 -1.08 -8.17 -7.06
C PHE A 42 -1.65 -9.43 -7.84
N ILE A 43 -1.12 -10.67 -7.75
CA ILE A 43 -1.93 -11.94 -7.94
C ILE A 43 -1.48 -13.24 -7.22
N LYS A 44 -0.91 -14.25 -7.90
CA LYS A 44 -0.96 -15.65 -7.44
C LYS A 44 0.02 -16.58 -8.17
N SER A 45 0.74 -17.41 -7.42
CA SER A 45 1.31 -18.71 -7.87
C SER A 45 2.00 -19.47 -6.73
N ASP A 46 3.33 -19.48 -6.70
CA ASP A 46 4.13 -20.62 -6.27
C ASP A 46 5.10 -20.29 -5.12
N SER A 47 5.81 -19.15 -5.16
CA SER A 47 6.82 -18.71 -4.16
C SER A 47 7.04 -17.19 -3.87
N GLY A 48 7.21 -16.24 -4.87
CA GLY A 48 7.61 -14.80 -4.70
C GLY A 48 7.41 -13.51 -5.62
N PHE A 49 6.40 -12.61 -5.32
CA PHE A 49 5.89 -11.22 -5.72
C PHE A 49 6.81 -9.95 -5.71
N TYR A 50 7.22 -9.42 -4.53
CA TYR A 50 8.18 -8.32 -4.16
C TYR A 50 7.55 -6.97 -3.65
N PHE A 51 7.39 -6.76 -2.32
CA PHE A 51 6.65 -5.62 -1.69
C PHE A 51 7.42 -4.32 -1.39
N THR A 52 6.79 -3.30 -0.74
CA THR A 52 7.32 -1.91 -0.75
C THR A 52 7.26 -0.90 0.48
N ALA A 53 7.34 -1.23 1.78
CA ALA A 53 7.45 -0.27 2.95
C ALA A 53 8.88 0.17 3.46
N ILE A 54 8.99 1.10 4.43
CA ILE A 54 10.14 2.05 4.55
C ILE A 54 11.01 1.91 5.83
N ASP A 55 12.35 1.87 5.70
CA ASP A 55 13.28 2.12 6.84
C ASP A 55 13.45 3.62 7.17
N ARG A 56 14.06 3.93 8.31
CA ARG A 56 14.31 5.30 8.76
C ARG A 56 15.09 6.21 7.79
N HIS A 57 15.99 5.72 6.92
CA HIS A 57 16.94 6.61 6.21
C HIS A 57 17.21 6.40 4.70
N ASN A 58 17.28 5.18 4.16
CA ASN A 58 18.24 4.88 3.08
C ASN A 58 17.65 4.72 1.65
N GLY A 59 17.15 5.80 1.04
CA GLY A 59 16.78 5.79 -0.38
C GLY A 59 15.46 5.10 -0.72
N ARG A 60 15.30 4.54 -1.93
CA ARG A 60 13.99 4.05 -2.41
C ARG A 60 14.10 2.98 -3.52
N GLU A 61 14.45 1.74 -3.16
CA GLU A 61 14.79 0.65 -4.10
C GLU A 61 14.24 -0.69 -3.61
N LEU A 62 14.02 -1.70 -4.49
CA LEU A 62 13.15 -2.87 -4.18
C LEU A 62 13.75 -4.30 -4.09
N TRP A 63 12.95 -5.31 -3.70
CA TRP A 63 13.36 -6.18 -2.58
C TRP A 63 12.93 -7.75 -2.60
N PHE A 64 11.80 -8.38 -2.06
CA PHE A 64 11.74 -9.83 -1.51
C PHE A 64 10.79 -10.18 -0.25
N THR A 65 9.89 -11.24 -0.17
CA THR A 65 9.41 -12.05 1.09
C THR A 65 8.18 -13.04 1.13
N ASP A 66 8.40 -14.32 1.46
CA ASP A 66 7.46 -15.48 1.41
C ASP A 66 6.49 -15.64 2.60
N GLY A 67 6.23 -14.54 3.34
CA GLY A 67 5.44 -14.58 4.58
C GLY A 67 6.27 -14.75 5.84
N ASN A 68 7.59 -14.88 5.70
CA ASN A 68 8.55 -14.79 6.80
C ASN A 68 9.31 -13.47 6.78
N LEU A 69 9.43 -12.84 7.95
CA LEU A 69 10.21 -11.61 8.16
C LEU A 69 11.69 -11.77 7.77
N GLU A 70 12.29 -12.95 7.91
CA GLU A 70 13.70 -13.17 7.51
C GLU A 70 13.90 -13.22 5.99
N ASN A 71 12.84 -13.59 5.27
CA ASN A 71 12.85 -13.57 3.82
C ASN A 71 12.40 -12.20 3.29
N THR A 72 12.26 -11.20 4.18
CA THR A 72 12.28 -9.76 3.82
C THR A 72 13.62 -9.34 3.33
N ARG A 73 13.64 -8.84 2.10
CA ARG A 73 14.92 -8.46 1.48
C ARG A 73 14.74 -7.72 0.20
N MET A 74 15.76 -7.25 -0.56
CA MET A 74 17.12 -6.67 -0.28
C MET A 74 17.71 -6.00 -1.58
N VAL A 75 18.68 -5.07 -1.48
CA VAL A 75 19.66 -4.71 -2.57
C VAL A 75 21.08 -4.49 -1.98
N LYS A 76 21.88 -3.49 -2.43
CA LYS A 76 23.25 -3.20 -1.92
C LYS A 76 23.71 -1.73 -1.95
N ASP A 77 24.37 -1.29 -3.03
CA ASP A 77 25.09 -0.01 -3.10
C ASP A 77 24.92 0.65 -4.49
N ILE A 78 24.35 1.85 -4.45
CA ILE A 78 23.80 2.64 -5.56
C ILE A 78 24.08 4.16 -5.24
N ALA A 79 23.11 5.07 -5.14
CA ALA A 79 23.31 6.55 -5.14
C ALA A 79 22.88 7.31 -3.86
N GLU A 80 22.12 8.42 -3.98
CA GLU A 80 21.69 9.37 -2.93
C GLU A 80 20.33 10.03 -3.30
N GLY A 81 19.39 10.24 -2.35
CA GLY A 81 18.03 10.85 -2.58
C GLY A 81 16.78 9.92 -2.43
N ASP A 82 15.69 10.11 -3.21
CA ASP A 82 14.42 9.33 -3.18
C ASP A 82 13.56 9.31 -4.50
N ARG A 83 14.03 8.72 -5.61
CA ARG A 83 13.61 9.07 -6.99
C ARG A 83 12.18 8.80 -7.48
N ASP A 84 11.91 7.68 -8.16
CA ASP A 84 10.64 7.19 -8.78
C ASP A 84 10.93 5.82 -9.47
N SER A 85 10.04 5.21 -10.29
CA SER A 85 10.09 3.74 -10.58
C SER A 85 9.55 3.21 -11.97
N GLY A 86 8.86 2.06 -12.06
CA GLY A 86 8.12 1.62 -13.29
C GLY A 86 7.07 0.50 -13.17
N VAL A 87 5.95 0.70 -12.47
CA VAL A 87 4.94 -0.33 -12.08
C VAL A 87 3.56 -0.21 -12.74
N ILE A 88 2.82 -1.34 -12.89
CA ILE A 88 1.39 -1.57 -13.31
C ILE A 88 1.15 -3.11 -13.56
N PRO A 89 -0.07 -3.67 -13.77
CA PRO A 89 -0.44 -5.13 -13.72
C PRO A 89 0.05 -6.10 -14.83
N LEU A 90 0.20 -7.45 -14.67
CA LEU A 90 -0.64 -8.48 -15.37
C LEU A 90 -0.20 -9.96 -15.76
N GLY A 91 0.98 -10.57 -15.49
CA GLY A 91 1.10 -12.05 -15.73
C GLY A 91 2.35 -12.92 -15.41
N VAL A 92 2.28 -13.70 -14.33
CA VAL A 92 3.15 -14.84 -13.90
C VAL A 92 3.15 -16.06 -14.84
N ILE A 93 4.14 -16.96 -14.73
CA ILE A 93 4.26 -18.29 -15.40
C ILE A 93 4.77 -19.40 -14.46
N GLY A 94 5.56 -19.02 -13.48
CA GLY A 94 6.39 -19.82 -12.58
C GLY A 94 7.13 -18.85 -11.62
N ASP A 95 8.43 -18.53 -11.89
CA ASP A 95 9.40 -17.73 -11.09
C ASP A 95 10.43 -16.71 -11.78
N MET A 96 10.09 -15.87 -12.80
CA MET A 96 10.99 -14.90 -13.54
C MET A 96 10.55 -13.40 -13.67
N LEU A 97 10.48 -12.64 -12.59
CA LEU A 97 9.60 -11.45 -12.52
C LEU A 97 10.29 -10.06 -12.52
N PHE A 98 9.65 -9.04 -11.95
CA PHE A 98 10.06 -7.62 -12.08
C PHE A 98 9.97 -6.85 -10.74
N PHE A 99 10.80 -5.79 -10.62
CA PHE A 99 10.86 -4.84 -9.50
C PHE A 99 11.35 -3.44 -9.98
N GLN A 100 11.60 -2.38 -9.18
CA GLN A 100 11.82 -1.00 -9.73
C GLN A 100 13.09 -0.19 -9.25
N ALA A 101 14.00 0.19 -10.19
CA ALA A 101 15.04 1.25 -10.17
C ALA A 101 15.79 1.46 -11.54
N ARG A 102 16.18 2.69 -11.97
CA ARG A 102 17.14 3.12 -13.07
C ARG A 102 17.58 4.60 -12.77
N ILE A 103 18.79 5.08 -13.10
CA ILE A 103 19.36 6.43 -12.72
C ILE A 103 18.48 7.75 -12.71
N ASN A 104 18.39 8.58 -13.77
CA ASN A 104 18.08 10.05 -13.69
C ASN A 104 17.06 10.71 -14.69
N TRP A 105 15.93 11.32 -14.21
CA TRP A 105 14.69 11.79 -14.92
C TRP A 105 14.93 12.50 -16.29
N SER A 106 14.66 11.85 -17.45
CA SER A 106 14.72 12.52 -18.79
C SER A 106 14.09 11.86 -20.05
N SER A 107 13.99 10.53 -20.25
CA SER A 107 13.56 9.94 -21.56
C SER A 107 12.46 8.83 -21.59
N ASP A 108 12.72 7.54 -21.92
CA ASP A 108 11.68 6.46 -22.01
C ASP A 108 11.99 5.05 -21.34
N PRO A 109 11.13 4.48 -20.45
CA PRO A 109 11.20 3.27 -19.56
C PRO A 109 11.97 1.92 -19.79
N GLN A 110 13.30 1.84 -19.72
CA GLN A 110 14.16 0.61 -19.68
C GLN A 110 13.91 -0.54 -18.64
N LEU A 111 14.74 -1.60 -18.53
CA LEU A 111 14.61 -2.64 -17.48
C LEU A 111 15.90 -3.43 -17.06
N TRP A 112 16.44 -3.17 -15.85
CA TRP A 112 17.64 -3.77 -15.17
C TRP A 112 17.45 -5.28 -14.86
N VAL A 113 18.40 -5.97 -14.18
CA VAL A 113 18.24 -7.38 -13.72
C VAL A 113 18.73 -7.59 -12.29
N SER A 114 18.13 -8.59 -11.63
CA SER A 114 18.44 -9.24 -10.35
C SER A 114 17.84 -10.67 -10.38
N ASP A 115 17.79 -11.39 -9.27
CA ASP A 115 16.87 -12.51 -9.00
C ASP A 115 16.46 -12.61 -7.53
N GLY A 116 16.76 -11.59 -6.72
CA GLY A 116 16.57 -11.57 -5.29
C GLY A 116 17.49 -12.51 -4.51
N THR A 117 17.82 -13.71 -5.00
CA THR A 117 18.83 -14.59 -4.35
C THR A 117 20.23 -13.98 -4.45
N GLU A 118 20.47 -13.25 -5.55
CA GLU A 118 21.34 -12.07 -5.65
C GLU A 118 21.05 -11.26 -6.94
N ASN A 119 20.44 -11.83 -8.00
CA ASN A 119 21.28 -11.94 -9.19
C ASN A 119 20.79 -11.66 -10.62
N GLY A 120 21.44 -10.63 -11.17
CA GLY A 120 21.25 -10.16 -12.51
C GLY A 120 22.46 -9.48 -13.12
N THR A 121 23.67 -9.99 -12.87
CA THR A 121 24.96 -9.41 -13.32
C THR A 121 25.17 -9.45 -14.87
N TYR A 122 24.08 -9.29 -15.61
CA TYR A 122 23.91 -9.24 -17.06
C TYR A 122 22.51 -8.62 -17.38
N PRO A 123 22.37 -7.28 -17.53
CA PRO A 123 21.05 -6.58 -17.62
C PRO A 123 20.18 -6.77 -18.89
N ILE A 124 18.84 -6.84 -18.77
CA ILE A 124 17.93 -7.24 -19.86
C ILE A 124 17.57 -6.17 -20.88
N LYS A 125 16.53 -5.32 -20.72
CA LYS A 125 15.83 -4.80 -21.90
C LYS A 125 14.86 -3.59 -21.77
N ASP A 126 14.91 -2.81 -22.83
CA ASP A 126 14.20 -1.62 -23.32
C ASP A 126 12.71 -1.72 -23.83
N ILE A 127 11.67 -2.10 -23.07
CA ILE A 127 10.46 -2.68 -23.76
C ILE A 127 9.00 -2.40 -23.26
N LEU A 128 8.02 -2.11 -24.18
CA LEU A 128 6.53 -1.96 -24.01
C LEU A 128 5.67 -3.19 -24.45
N VAL A 129 4.40 -3.23 -24.02
CA VAL A 129 3.22 -3.98 -24.56
C VAL A 129 1.94 -3.21 -24.12
N TYR A 130 0.71 -3.43 -24.60
CA TYR A 130 -0.55 -2.87 -24.00
C TYR A 130 -1.64 -3.94 -23.67
N GLU A 131 -1.35 -5.23 -23.81
CA GLU A 131 -2.21 -6.35 -23.36
C GLU A 131 -1.42 -7.67 -23.44
N MET A 132 -0.93 -8.24 -22.34
CA MET A 132 -0.28 -9.56 -22.39
C MET A 132 -1.31 -10.68 -22.21
N PHE A 133 -1.00 -11.88 -22.74
CA PHE A 133 -1.67 -13.11 -22.33
C PHE A 133 -0.73 -14.32 -22.28
N ILE A 134 -0.80 -15.12 -21.21
CA ILE A 134 -0.01 -16.34 -21.00
C ILE A 134 -0.81 -17.58 -21.40
N PHE A 135 -0.34 -18.45 -22.32
CA PHE A 135 -0.55 -19.89 -22.14
C PHE A 135 0.40 -20.76 -22.95
N GLN A 136 0.50 -22.02 -22.55
CA GLN A 136 1.58 -22.97 -22.84
C GLN A 136 2.95 -22.55 -22.28
N GLY A 137 2.92 -21.82 -21.15
CA GLY A 137 4.10 -21.38 -20.37
C GLY A 137 4.65 -20.03 -20.81
N LYS A 138 3.78 -19.23 -21.44
CA LYS A 138 4.19 -18.37 -22.55
C LYS A 138 3.28 -17.16 -22.75
N ALA A 139 3.73 -15.93 -22.48
CA ALA A 139 3.22 -14.69 -23.09
C ALA A 139 3.61 -14.45 -24.57
N PHE A 140 3.01 -15.22 -25.47
CA PHE A 140 3.02 -14.94 -26.91
C PHE A 140 2.04 -13.82 -27.30
N PHE A 141 2.27 -13.15 -28.46
CA PHE A 141 2.28 -11.69 -28.41
C PHE A 141 2.39 -10.84 -29.75
N GLN A 142 2.26 -9.49 -29.69
CA GLN A 142 2.11 -8.44 -30.79
C GLN A 142 2.94 -7.08 -30.68
N SER A 143 3.94 -6.89 -29.81
CA SER A 143 4.55 -5.54 -29.58
C SER A 143 5.39 -4.88 -30.74
N SER A 144 4.73 -4.11 -31.60
CA SER A 144 5.25 -3.22 -32.68
C SER A 144 6.31 -3.73 -33.65
N GLY A 145 5.95 -3.75 -34.94
CA GLY A 145 6.62 -4.37 -36.07
C GLY A 145 8.08 -4.06 -36.30
N GLU A 146 8.75 -4.88 -37.12
CA GLU A 146 10.20 -4.90 -37.20
C GLU A 146 10.74 -4.29 -38.49
N ALA A 147 10.93 -2.97 -38.48
CA ALA A 147 11.68 -2.18 -39.45
C ALA A 147 11.22 -2.34 -40.92
N ALA A 148 9.97 -2.76 -41.14
CA ALA A 148 9.41 -3.09 -42.46
C ALA A 148 7.91 -2.74 -42.62
N GLY A 149 7.20 -2.51 -41.52
CA GLY A 149 5.75 -2.55 -41.38
C GLY A 149 5.38 -2.82 -39.93
N ASN A 150 4.14 -3.24 -39.65
CA ASN A 150 3.59 -3.38 -38.31
C ASN A 150 3.15 -4.84 -38.06
N GLU A 151 4.03 -5.69 -37.51
CA GLU A 151 4.27 -7.06 -38.02
C GLU A 151 3.71 -8.29 -37.22
N LEU A 152 4.54 -9.31 -36.90
CA LEU A 152 4.29 -10.56 -36.13
C LEU A 152 5.64 -11.07 -35.51
N TRP A 153 5.67 -12.11 -34.64
CA TRP A 153 6.29 -11.94 -33.30
C TRP A 153 6.45 -13.07 -32.21
N VAL A 154 7.53 -13.86 -32.04
CA VAL A 154 7.44 -15.12 -31.21
C VAL A 154 8.33 -15.27 -29.95
N SER A 155 7.67 -15.08 -28.81
CA SER A 155 8.03 -14.56 -27.48
C SER A 155 8.96 -15.21 -26.39
N ASP A 156 9.73 -16.30 -26.54
CA ASP A 156 10.34 -17.12 -25.42
C ASP A 156 11.20 -16.60 -24.18
N GLY A 157 12.49 -16.95 -24.01
CA GLY A 157 13.37 -16.90 -22.82
C GLY A 157 14.91 -17.12 -22.96
N THR A 158 15.52 -17.48 -24.13
CA THR A 158 16.99 -17.68 -24.33
C THR A 158 17.59 -17.34 -25.74
N SER A 159 18.86 -16.95 -25.78
CA SER A 159 19.61 -16.17 -26.81
C SER A 159 19.37 -16.53 -28.28
N GLU A 160 19.88 -17.67 -28.75
CA GLU A 160 19.88 -18.02 -30.18
C GLU A 160 18.72 -18.92 -30.58
N GLY A 161 17.72 -19.03 -29.69
CA GLY A 161 16.34 -19.24 -30.10
C GLY A 161 15.66 -17.94 -30.55
N THR A 162 16.03 -16.78 -29.98
CA THR A 162 15.22 -15.54 -30.03
C THR A 162 14.95 -14.97 -31.43
N ARG A 163 13.69 -14.53 -31.64
CA ARG A 163 12.97 -14.55 -32.93
C ARG A 163 11.85 -13.50 -33.36
N LEU A 164 11.95 -12.76 -34.49
CA LEU A 164 10.78 -12.05 -35.15
C LEU A 164 9.64 -12.99 -35.60
N PHE A 165 8.60 -12.46 -36.27
CA PHE A 165 7.62 -13.11 -37.18
C PHE A 165 7.99 -13.11 -38.69
N LYS A 166 7.34 -12.29 -39.53
CA LYS A 166 7.22 -12.52 -40.99
C LYS A 166 7.93 -11.48 -41.92
N ASP A 167 7.39 -11.33 -43.12
CA ASP A 167 7.71 -10.54 -44.30
C ASP A 167 6.46 -10.64 -45.20
N ILE A 168 5.29 -10.16 -44.73
CA ILE A 168 4.03 -10.22 -45.51
C ILE A 168 3.80 -8.99 -46.37
N ASN A 169 4.15 -7.79 -45.91
CA ASN A 169 3.72 -6.54 -46.54
C ASN A 169 4.74 -5.40 -46.24
N GLU A 170 4.64 -4.26 -46.94
CA GLU A 170 5.58 -3.14 -46.96
C GLU A 170 5.04 -1.80 -46.37
N GLY A 171 5.02 -1.68 -45.05
CA GLY A 171 5.10 -0.40 -44.31
C GLY A 171 3.84 0.27 -43.70
N LEU A 172 3.99 0.70 -42.44
CA LEU A 172 3.37 1.84 -41.71
C LEU A 172 1.83 1.96 -41.55
N ASN A 173 1.14 1.04 -40.84
CA ASN A 173 -0.25 1.21 -40.35
C ASN A 173 -0.72 0.13 -39.33
N GLY A 174 -1.76 0.41 -38.52
CA GLY A 174 -2.12 -0.36 -37.31
C GLY A 174 -3.42 -1.23 -37.33
N SER A 175 -3.52 -2.20 -36.41
CA SER A 175 -4.60 -3.22 -36.29
C SER A 175 -4.56 -3.97 -34.92
N HIS A 176 -5.27 -3.44 -33.93
CA HIS A 176 -5.26 -3.76 -32.50
C HIS A 176 -6.45 -4.74 -32.14
N PRO A 177 -6.34 -5.97 -31.60
CA PRO A 177 -7.49 -6.96 -31.54
C PRO A 177 -8.71 -6.93 -30.56
N SER A 178 -9.06 -8.04 -29.84
CA SER A 178 -10.29 -8.31 -28.99
C SER A 178 -10.29 -9.57 -27.94
N GLY A 179 -10.36 -9.67 -26.55
CA GLY A 179 -9.48 -9.26 -25.32
C GLY A 179 -9.07 -10.14 -24.06
N PHE A 180 -7.77 -10.46 -23.84
CA PHE A 180 -6.92 -11.28 -22.88
C PHE A 180 -6.76 -12.90 -22.81
N PHE A 181 -6.66 -13.89 -23.79
CA PHE A 181 -6.68 -15.45 -23.65
C PHE A 181 -6.64 -16.35 -24.98
N GLU A 182 -6.75 -17.72 -25.03
CA GLU A 182 -6.88 -18.70 -26.24
C GLU A 182 -8.16 -19.62 -26.82
N LEU A 183 -9.06 -20.46 -26.16
CA LEU A 183 -10.14 -21.64 -26.31
C LEU A 183 -10.17 -23.16 -26.91
N ASN A 184 -9.47 -24.20 -26.34
CA ASN A 184 -9.07 -25.60 -26.81
C ASN A 184 -7.81 -25.89 -27.77
N ASN A 185 -6.57 -25.40 -27.60
CA ASN A 185 -5.38 -25.49 -28.50
C ASN A 185 -5.37 -24.77 -29.89
N HIS A 186 -5.66 -23.45 -29.94
CA HIS A 186 -5.38 -22.39 -30.92
C HIS A 186 -5.26 -20.99 -30.16
N LEU A 187 -5.66 -19.80 -30.68
CA LEU A 187 -5.85 -18.53 -29.89
C LEU A 187 -6.72 -17.48 -30.59
N TYR A 188 -7.23 -16.44 -29.93
CA TYR A 188 -7.92 -15.35 -30.67
C TYR A 188 -6.98 -14.31 -31.29
N PHE A 189 -7.47 -13.55 -32.24
CA PHE A 189 -6.78 -12.38 -32.74
C PHE A 189 -7.82 -11.37 -33.22
N THR A 190 -7.46 -10.39 -34.05
CA THR A 190 -8.39 -9.67 -34.91
C THR A 190 -7.59 -8.83 -35.92
N ALA A 191 -8.01 -8.73 -37.18
CA ALA A 191 -7.23 -7.97 -38.18
C ALA A 191 -7.95 -7.66 -39.50
N ASN A 192 -7.54 -8.30 -40.62
CA ASN A 192 -7.71 -7.72 -41.96
C ASN A 192 -7.26 -8.64 -43.12
N ASP A 193 -7.97 -8.62 -44.25
CA ASP A 193 -7.41 -8.80 -45.62
C ASP A 193 -8.27 -8.37 -46.84
N GLY A 194 -9.47 -7.84 -46.66
CA GLY A 194 -10.26 -7.31 -47.78
C GLY A 194 -10.95 -8.37 -48.66
N LYS A 195 -10.81 -9.66 -48.34
CA LYS A 195 -12.00 -10.54 -48.35
C LYS A 195 -12.82 -10.30 -47.07
N SER A 196 -12.14 -9.97 -45.98
CA SER A 196 -12.62 -9.93 -44.59
C SER A 196 -11.96 -8.74 -43.84
N GLY A 197 -12.67 -8.13 -42.88
CA GLY A 197 -12.21 -7.00 -42.05
C GLY A 197 -11.58 -7.44 -40.73
N ARG A 198 -11.95 -6.74 -39.67
CA ARG A 198 -11.64 -6.96 -38.25
C ARG A 198 -12.12 -8.32 -37.71
N GLU A 199 -11.48 -9.38 -38.20
CA GLU A 199 -12.00 -10.74 -38.33
C GLU A 199 -11.04 -11.80 -37.75
N ILE A 200 -10.68 -12.78 -38.57
CA ILE A 200 -10.87 -14.18 -38.28
C ILE A 200 -9.62 -14.98 -38.65
N TRP A 201 -8.80 -15.33 -37.66
CA TRP A 201 -7.44 -15.87 -37.78
C TRP A 201 -7.30 -17.10 -36.85
N LYS A 202 -6.28 -17.20 -35.97
CA LYS A 202 -6.10 -18.09 -34.77
C LYS A 202 -4.75 -18.77 -34.71
N THR A 203 -4.38 -19.38 -33.58
CA THR A 203 -3.03 -19.96 -33.42
C THR A 203 -2.91 -21.21 -32.59
N ASP A 204 -2.61 -22.37 -33.20
CA ASP A 204 -2.12 -23.59 -32.50
C ASP A 204 -0.74 -23.38 -31.83
N GLY A 205 -0.36 -22.11 -31.72
CA GLY A 205 0.89 -21.59 -31.25
C GLY A 205 2.03 -21.99 -32.15
N THR A 206 1.78 -22.04 -33.44
CA THR A 206 2.82 -22.32 -34.44
C THR A 206 2.52 -21.73 -35.82
N SER A 207 3.44 -22.05 -36.75
CA SER A 207 3.33 -21.95 -38.22
C SER A 207 2.05 -22.50 -38.83
N VAL A 208 1.64 -23.70 -38.41
CA VAL A 208 0.48 -24.38 -39.00
C VAL A 208 -0.78 -23.59 -38.69
N GLY A 209 -0.81 -22.86 -37.57
CA GLY A 209 -1.98 -22.76 -36.71
C GLY A 209 -3.23 -22.00 -37.15
N THR A 210 -3.67 -22.03 -38.42
CA THR A 210 -4.74 -21.15 -38.98
C THR A 210 -5.25 -21.54 -40.42
N ILE A 211 -6.56 -21.80 -40.72
CA ILE A 211 -7.13 -22.01 -42.12
C ILE A 211 -8.55 -21.37 -42.42
N LEU A 212 -8.84 -20.62 -43.54
CA LEU A 212 -9.96 -19.65 -43.79
C LEU A 212 -10.81 -19.80 -45.07
N LEU A 213 -12.14 -19.57 -45.00
CA LEU A 213 -12.96 -18.91 -46.04
C LEU A 213 -14.30 -18.40 -45.47
N LYS A 214 -14.84 -17.26 -45.93
CA LYS A 214 -16.18 -16.70 -45.60
C LYS A 214 -16.60 -16.62 -44.11
N ASP A 215 -15.82 -15.88 -43.28
CA ASP A 215 -16.35 -14.84 -42.38
C ASP A 215 -17.81 -14.52 -42.71
N ILE A 216 -18.81 -14.73 -41.83
CA ILE A 216 -20.21 -14.57 -42.28
C ILE A 216 -20.67 -13.09 -42.31
N HIS A 217 -20.02 -12.13 -41.60
CA HIS A 217 -19.99 -10.74 -42.08
C HIS A 217 -18.92 -10.61 -43.16
N ALA A 218 -19.22 -11.26 -44.26
CA ALA A 218 -18.47 -11.19 -45.49
C ALA A 218 -18.02 -9.75 -45.77
N ALA A 219 -16.71 -9.54 -45.74
CA ALA A 219 -16.02 -8.31 -46.17
C ALA A 219 -16.24 -7.02 -45.35
N GLN A 220 -16.71 -7.02 -44.09
CA GLN A 220 -16.85 -5.75 -43.34
C GLN A 220 -16.05 -5.65 -42.03
N SER A 221 -15.07 -4.75 -42.05
CA SER A 221 -14.94 -3.78 -40.98
C SER A 221 -16.07 -2.74 -41.13
N ALA A 222 -16.97 -2.64 -40.14
CA ALA A 222 -18.09 -1.69 -40.17
C ALA A 222 -18.40 -0.93 -38.85
N PHE A 223 -17.67 -1.13 -37.75
CA PHE A 223 -18.14 -0.88 -36.37
C PHE A 223 -17.16 -0.11 -35.41
N TYR A 224 -17.00 -0.41 -34.09
CA TYR A 224 -16.26 0.48 -33.15
C TYR A 224 -15.41 -0.12 -31.99
N ASN A 225 -16.02 -0.64 -30.91
CA ASN A 225 -15.66 -0.24 -29.52
C ASN A 225 -15.12 -1.37 -28.57
N ASN A 226 -14.85 -1.04 -27.29
CA ASN A 226 -14.08 -1.84 -26.30
C ASN A 226 -14.69 -3.21 -25.96
N ILE A 227 -13.84 -4.15 -25.52
CA ILE A 227 -14.11 -5.56 -25.79
C ILE A 227 -13.21 -6.56 -25.01
N HIS A 228 -13.76 -7.71 -24.57
CA HIS A 228 -13.03 -8.91 -24.13
C HIS A 228 -13.89 -10.22 -24.28
N PHE A 229 -13.32 -11.42 -24.45
CA PHE A 229 -13.99 -12.76 -24.34
C PHE A 229 -13.81 -13.49 -23.01
N LEU A 230 -14.14 -14.79 -22.95
CA LEU A 230 -15.19 -15.30 -22.09
C LEU A 230 -15.34 -16.85 -22.29
N GLU A 231 -16.23 -17.58 -21.56
CA GLU A 231 -16.61 -19.01 -21.83
C GLU A 231 -17.73 -19.59 -20.93
N PHE A 232 -18.77 -20.30 -21.42
CA PHE A 232 -18.99 -21.75 -21.20
C PHE A 232 -19.77 -22.54 -22.28
N ASP A 233 -19.15 -23.59 -22.85
CA ASP A 233 -19.66 -24.98 -22.95
C ASP A 233 -18.58 -25.95 -23.52
N ASP A 234 -17.28 -25.71 -23.25
CA ASP A 234 -16.18 -25.80 -24.24
C ASP A 234 -16.45 -24.94 -25.53
N GLN A 235 -17.52 -24.07 -25.63
CA GLN A 235 -18.19 -23.72 -26.92
C GLN A 235 -19.06 -22.35 -27.19
N LEU A 236 -18.45 -21.15 -27.49
CA LEU A 236 -18.65 -19.85 -28.25
C LEU A 236 -19.94 -18.97 -28.29
N TYR A 237 -20.54 -18.54 -27.20
CA TYR A 237 -21.70 -17.62 -27.09
C TYR A 237 -21.65 -16.11 -27.66
N PHE A 238 -20.87 -15.77 -28.74
CA PHE A 238 -20.33 -14.45 -29.30
C PHE A 238 -21.15 -13.33 -30.04
N MET A 239 -20.54 -12.58 -31.02
CA MET A 239 -21.02 -11.40 -31.83
C MET A 239 -20.62 -11.23 -33.36
N ALA A 240 -21.45 -10.53 -34.14
CA ALA A 240 -21.47 -10.07 -35.54
C ALA A 240 -22.82 -9.45 -35.95
N GLU A 241 -22.84 -8.37 -36.75
CA GLU A 241 -23.88 -8.29 -37.78
C GLU A 241 -23.59 -9.40 -38.80
N ASP A 242 -24.16 -10.60 -38.63
CA ASP A 242 -24.02 -11.67 -39.63
C ASP A 242 -24.59 -11.30 -41.03
N GLY A 243 -25.18 -10.12 -41.19
CA GLY A 243 -25.82 -9.64 -42.42
C GLY A 243 -27.25 -10.14 -42.62
N GLN A 244 -27.84 -10.80 -41.61
CA GLN A 244 -29.16 -11.41 -41.66
C GLN A 244 -30.05 -11.05 -40.46
N ASN A 245 -29.52 -11.11 -39.23
CA ASN A 245 -30.30 -11.21 -37.99
C ASN A 245 -29.95 -10.18 -36.92
N GLY A 246 -28.91 -9.37 -37.11
CA GLY A 246 -28.47 -8.51 -36.03
C GLY A 246 -28.00 -9.35 -34.84
N ASN A 247 -28.69 -9.25 -33.70
CA ASN A 247 -28.21 -9.14 -32.31
C ASN A 247 -28.19 -10.46 -31.47
N GLU A 248 -27.53 -11.55 -31.93
CA GLU A 248 -27.88 -12.96 -31.55
C GLU A 248 -26.90 -13.99 -30.77
N LEU A 249 -26.96 -15.37 -30.82
CA LEU A 249 -26.43 -16.31 -29.73
C LEU A 249 -25.83 -17.76 -30.09
N TYR A 250 -24.90 -18.55 -29.40
CA TYR A 250 -23.92 -19.68 -29.92
C TYR A 250 -23.12 -20.83 -28.95
N LYS A 251 -22.60 -22.18 -28.83
CA LYS A 251 -22.16 -23.75 -29.07
C LYS A 251 -22.15 -24.93 -30.16
N SER A 252 -21.02 -25.62 -30.51
CA SER A 252 -21.09 -27.01 -31.09
C SER A 252 -19.87 -28.00 -31.17
N ASP A 253 -18.62 -27.58 -31.47
CA ASP A 253 -17.50 -28.49 -31.83
C ASP A 253 -16.04 -27.93 -31.91
N GLY A 254 -15.79 -26.63 -31.79
CA GLY A 254 -14.47 -25.97 -31.83
C GLY A 254 -13.97 -25.31 -33.17
N THR A 255 -14.79 -25.21 -34.23
CA THR A 255 -14.32 -25.03 -35.64
C THR A 255 -15.07 -23.95 -36.47
N GLU A 256 -14.80 -23.87 -37.79
CA GLU A 256 -15.64 -23.12 -38.74
C GLU A 256 -17.09 -23.61 -38.77
N GLU A 257 -17.31 -24.92 -38.98
CA GLU A 257 -18.66 -25.48 -39.11
C GLU A 257 -19.47 -25.27 -37.84
N GLY A 258 -18.80 -25.32 -36.68
CA GLY A 258 -19.43 -25.03 -35.42
C GLY A 258 -19.72 -23.56 -35.17
N THR A 259 -19.85 -22.77 -36.23
CA THR A 259 -20.14 -21.35 -36.19
C THR A 259 -21.25 -20.83 -37.20
N VAL A 260 -22.52 -21.35 -37.28
CA VAL A 260 -23.85 -20.64 -37.67
C VAL A 260 -25.13 -20.59 -36.66
N MET A 261 -25.34 -19.54 -35.77
CA MET A 261 -26.42 -19.12 -34.76
C MET A 261 -27.32 -20.08 -33.90
N ILE A 262 -27.63 -19.75 -32.63
CA ILE A 262 -28.54 -20.44 -31.63
C ILE A 262 -29.98 -20.01 -31.77
N LYS A 263 -30.25 -18.73 -31.56
CA LYS A 263 -31.61 -18.20 -31.49
C LYS A 263 -31.54 -16.75 -31.90
N ASP A 264 -32.52 -16.38 -32.70
CA ASP A 264 -32.86 -14.99 -32.97
C ASP A 264 -33.61 -14.44 -31.74
N ILE A 265 -32.81 -13.91 -30.82
CA ILE A 265 -33.12 -13.38 -29.50
C ILE A 265 -34.09 -12.23 -29.70
N ASN A 266 -33.73 -11.30 -30.57
CA ASN A 266 -34.60 -10.24 -31.01
C ASN A 266 -34.82 -10.36 -32.53
N PRO A 267 -35.90 -11.02 -32.99
CA PRO A 267 -36.19 -11.16 -34.43
C PRO A 267 -36.37 -9.86 -35.21
N ASN A 268 -36.53 -8.74 -34.50
CA ASN A 268 -36.62 -7.39 -35.09
C ASN A 268 -35.35 -6.55 -34.82
N GLY A 269 -34.33 -7.22 -34.28
CA GLY A 269 -32.91 -6.95 -34.38
C GLY A 269 -32.40 -5.94 -33.40
N ASN A 270 -32.79 -4.70 -33.69
CA ASN A 270 -32.04 -3.46 -33.51
C ASN A 270 -32.17 -2.87 -32.09
N ALA A 271 -31.57 -3.53 -31.11
CA ALA A 271 -31.64 -3.11 -29.69
C ALA A 271 -30.29 -3.04 -28.96
N ALA A 272 -29.35 -3.95 -29.25
CA ALA A 272 -28.26 -4.24 -28.33
C ALA A 272 -27.22 -3.14 -28.18
N THR A 273 -26.54 -3.24 -27.04
CA THR A 273 -25.52 -2.29 -26.58
C THR A 273 -24.40 -3.06 -25.86
N HIS A 274 -23.92 -4.13 -26.47
CA HIS A 274 -22.89 -5.04 -25.95
C HIS A 274 -23.38 -6.01 -24.83
N LEU A 275 -22.73 -6.11 -23.66
CA LEU A 275 -22.12 -7.39 -23.21
C LEU A 275 -21.69 -7.48 -21.69
N ILE A 276 -22.52 -7.99 -20.74
CA ILE A 276 -22.32 -8.07 -19.24
C ILE A 276 -21.93 -9.49 -18.65
N GLY A 277 -22.13 -9.96 -17.39
CA GLY A 277 -21.50 -11.27 -16.94
C GLY A 277 -21.82 -12.04 -15.61
N THR A 278 -22.60 -13.18 -15.56
CA THR A 278 -22.75 -14.15 -14.41
C THR A 278 -23.55 -15.48 -14.62
N VAL A 279 -23.51 -16.42 -13.66
CA VAL A 279 -23.24 -17.88 -13.87
C VAL A 279 -23.51 -18.68 -12.51
N THR A 280 -24.30 -19.81 -12.36
CA THR A 280 -24.51 -20.70 -11.09
C THR A 280 -23.77 -22.06 -10.59
N PRO A 281 -23.63 -23.30 -11.21
CA PRO A 281 -22.35 -24.03 -11.64
C PRO A 281 -21.65 -24.21 -13.08
N HIS A 282 -22.25 -24.21 -14.30
CA HIS A 282 -21.66 -23.79 -15.62
C HIS A 282 -22.57 -22.86 -16.60
N GLY A 283 -22.25 -21.56 -16.96
CA GLY A 283 -23.25 -20.39 -17.19
C GLY A 283 -23.18 -19.30 -18.37
N ILE A 284 -23.97 -18.13 -18.40
CA ILE A 284 -23.93 -16.69 -19.01
C ILE A 284 -25.20 -15.71 -18.79
N PHE A 285 -25.39 -14.52 -19.48
CA PHE A 285 -26.64 -13.88 -20.08
C PHE A 285 -26.48 -12.81 -21.23
N PHE A 286 -27.02 -13.04 -22.44
CA PHE A 286 -27.49 -11.95 -23.34
C PHE A 286 -28.45 -10.98 -22.65
N ILE A 287 -28.63 -9.76 -23.16
CA ILE A 287 -29.38 -8.69 -22.47
C ILE A 287 -30.66 -8.26 -23.27
N ALA A 288 -31.36 -7.13 -22.99
CA ALA A 288 -32.79 -7.02 -23.28
C ALA A 288 -33.48 -5.64 -23.63
N THR A 289 -34.02 -5.40 -24.87
CA THR A 289 -35.18 -4.50 -25.20
C THR A 289 -35.74 -4.44 -26.66
N ASP A 290 -36.87 -5.12 -26.94
CA ASP A 290 -37.75 -5.00 -28.14
C ASP A 290 -39.01 -4.15 -27.88
N GLY A 291 -39.65 -4.29 -26.72
CA GLY A 291 -40.80 -3.46 -26.31
C GLY A 291 -42.14 -3.77 -27.02
N GLN A 292 -42.26 -4.88 -27.75
CA GLN A 292 -43.48 -5.30 -28.45
C GLN A 292 -44.14 -6.55 -27.84
N ASN A 293 -43.34 -7.49 -27.31
CA ASN A 293 -43.81 -8.81 -26.89
C ASN A 293 -44.33 -8.86 -25.44
N GLY A 294 -43.66 -8.12 -24.55
CA GLY A 294 -43.68 -8.28 -23.09
C GLY A 294 -42.30 -7.91 -22.55
N TYR A 295 -42.12 -7.87 -21.22
CA TYR A 295 -40.85 -7.54 -20.57
C TYR A 295 -40.34 -8.72 -19.72
N GLU A 296 -40.29 -9.86 -20.41
CA GLU A 296 -39.84 -11.17 -19.95
C GLU A 296 -38.29 -11.23 -19.86
N LEU A 297 -37.69 -12.43 -19.80
CA LEU A 297 -36.29 -12.71 -20.16
C LEU A 297 -36.03 -14.23 -20.03
N TRP A 298 -34.90 -14.76 -20.54
CA TRP A 298 -34.67 -16.21 -20.74
C TRP A 298 -33.16 -16.60 -20.71
N LYS A 299 -32.77 -17.59 -19.88
CA LYS A 299 -31.47 -18.33 -19.68
C LYS A 299 -31.09 -19.21 -20.88
N SER A 300 -29.96 -19.93 -20.93
CA SER A 300 -29.78 -20.98 -21.98
C SER A 300 -28.91 -22.17 -21.55
N ASP A 301 -29.10 -23.31 -22.25
CA ASP A 301 -28.75 -24.65 -21.73
C ASP A 301 -27.78 -25.46 -22.61
N GLY A 302 -27.72 -25.16 -23.91
CA GLY A 302 -27.20 -26.08 -24.93
C GLY A 302 -28.11 -26.26 -26.14
N THR A 303 -29.20 -25.49 -26.26
CA THR A 303 -30.11 -25.43 -27.43
C THR A 303 -30.79 -24.05 -27.54
N GLU A 304 -31.41 -23.76 -28.70
CA GLU A 304 -32.41 -22.68 -28.89
C GLU A 304 -33.51 -22.68 -27.82
N ASN A 305 -33.99 -23.87 -27.43
CA ASN A 305 -35.03 -24.06 -26.40
C ASN A 305 -34.54 -23.77 -24.99
N GLY A 306 -33.22 -23.85 -24.76
CA GLY A 306 -32.58 -23.45 -23.52
C GLY A 306 -32.93 -22.03 -23.12
N THR A 307 -33.29 -21.21 -24.11
CA THR A 307 -33.99 -19.92 -24.02
C THR A 307 -35.43 -20.02 -23.48
N VAL A 308 -35.59 -20.79 -22.39
CA VAL A 308 -36.72 -20.76 -21.46
C VAL A 308 -36.51 -19.68 -20.40
N MET A 309 -37.62 -19.24 -19.81
CA MET A 309 -37.70 -18.00 -19.03
C MET A 309 -36.75 -17.98 -17.82
N VAL A 310 -36.31 -16.79 -17.39
CA VAL A 310 -36.01 -16.60 -15.96
C VAL A 310 -37.09 -15.77 -15.26
N LYS A 311 -37.19 -14.43 -15.31
CA LYS A 311 -38.38 -13.73 -14.75
C LYS A 311 -38.73 -12.33 -15.27
N ASN A 312 -40.02 -12.08 -15.50
CA ASN A 312 -40.64 -10.75 -15.58
C ASN A 312 -40.94 -10.17 -14.17
N ILE A 313 -40.42 -8.97 -13.88
CA ILE A 313 -40.97 -8.10 -12.82
C ILE A 313 -41.25 -6.71 -13.38
N THR A 314 -40.29 -6.10 -14.09
CA THR A 314 -40.58 -4.76 -14.63
C THR A 314 -41.69 -4.83 -15.68
N GLN A 315 -42.60 -3.84 -15.64
CA GLN A 315 -43.86 -3.77 -16.38
C GLN A 315 -44.30 -2.34 -16.73
N GLN A 316 -43.77 -1.28 -16.10
CA GLN A 316 -44.39 0.07 -16.13
C GLN A 316 -43.45 1.28 -16.32
N GLY A 317 -42.16 1.20 -15.97
CA GLY A 317 -41.32 2.40 -15.76
C GLY A 317 -40.61 3.01 -16.99
N ASP A 318 -40.60 4.34 -17.09
CA ASP A 318 -39.75 5.14 -17.99
C ASP A 318 -38.27 5.24 -17.49
N THR A 319 -37.68 4.15 -16.96
CA THR A 319 -36.61 4.23 -15.93
C THR A 319 -35.32 3.44 -16.25
N PHE A 320 -34.13 4.05 -16.06
CA PHE A 320 -32.84 3.34 -15.93
C PHE A 320 -31.75 4.17 -15.19
N SER A 321 -30.74 3.52 -14.59
CA SER A 321 -29.55 4.14 -13.95
C SER A 321 -28.26 4.00 -14.78
N PHE A 322 -27.89 2.78 -15.21
CA PHE A 322 -27.16 2.46 -16.47
C PHE A 322 -25.62 2.64 -16.50
N TYR A 323 -24.84 1.61 -16.12
CA TYR A 323 -23.36 1.59 -16.11
C TYR A 323 -22.77 0.36 -16.83
N SER A 324 -21.64 0.47 -17.52
CA SER A 324 -21.07 -0.59 -18.39
C SER A 324 -19.57 -0.80 -18.16
N SER A 325 -19.04 -0.51 -16.98
CA SER A 325 -17.61 -0.22 -16.79
C SER A 325 -16.76 -1.50 -16.73
N SER A 326 -16.46 -2.02 -15.55
CA SER A 326 -15.72 -3.27 -15.35
C SER A 326 -15.70 -3.95 -13.97
N ASP A 327 -15.97 -3.34 -12.81
CA ASP A 327 -16.80 -2.17 -12.52
C ASP A 327 -18.19 -2.29 -13.19
N ASN A 328 -18.67 -3.52 -13.44
CA ASN A 328 -20.06 -3.78 -13.83
C ASN A 328 -20.68 -5.17 -13.59
N PHE A 329 -20.05 -6.15 -12.94
CA PHE A 329 -20.80 -7.33 -12.47
C PHE A 329 -20.34 -7.96 -11.14
N ALA A 330 -21.26 -8.60 -10.41
CA ALA A 330 -21.11 -9.15 -9.06
C ALA A 330 -22.15 -10.27 -8.76
N THR A 331 -21.81 -11.34 -7.99
CA THR A 331 -22.80 -12.22 -7.29
C THR A 331 -22.50 -12.76 -5.88
N SER A 332 -21.97 -14.00 -5.71
CA SER A 332 -21.35 -14.47 -4.47
C SER A 332 -20.49 -15.74 -4.52
N GLY A 333 -20.90 -16.90 -5.10
CA GLY A 333 -20.23 -18.22 -4.85
C GLY A 333 -20.81 -19.66 -5.08
N ASN A 334 -22.13 -19.96 -5.16
CA ASN A 334 -22.87 -21.06 -5.87
C ASN A 334 -24.42 -20.82 -5.84
N THR A 335 -24.92 -19.83 -6.62
CA THR A 335 -26.28 -19.44 -7.14
C THR A 335 -26.14 -18.26 -8.17
N VAL A 336 -26.73 -17.06 -8.10
CA VAL A 336 -26.41 -15.82 -8.86
C VAL A 336 -26.89 -14.58 -8.05
N PHE A 337 -26.82 -13.32 -8.54
CA PHE A 337 -27.20 -12.06 -7.83
C PHE A 337 -27.19 -10.80 -8.75
N PHE A 338 -27.78 -9.62 -8.37
CA PHE A 338 -27.56 -8.22 -8.92
C PHE A 338 -28.47 -7.08 -8.33
N VAL A 339 -28.48 -5.85 -8.93
CA VAL A 339 -29.25 -4.62 -8.58
C VAL A 339 -30.69 -4.48 -9.18
N ALA A 340 -31.64 -3.84 -8.48
CA ALA A 340 -33.07 -4.15 -8.66
C ALA A 340 -34.08 -2.98 -8.54
N ASN A 341 -34.30 -2.20 -9.60
CA ASN A 341 -35.24 -1.06 -9.59
C ASN A 341 -36.72 -1.46 -9.76
N ASP A 342 -37.32 -2.06 -8.73
CA ASP A 342 -38.38 -3.09 -8.76
C ASP A 342 -39.78 -2.76 -9.35
N ASP A 343 -39.92 -1.73 -10.19
CA ASP A 343 -41.17 -1.27 -10.84
C ASP A 343 -42.20 -0.64 -9.88
N ILE A 344 -41.94 -0.64 -8.57
CA ILE A 344 -42.90 -0.22 -7.53
C ILE A 344 -42.28 0.76 -6.52
N ASN A 345 -41.01 0.56 -6.13
CA ASN A 345 -40.34 1.19 -5.01
C ASN A 345 -39.04 1.91 -5.42
N GLY A 346 -37.97 1.18 -5.78
CA GLY A 346 -36.63 1.73 -6.07
C GLY A 346 -35.55 0.67 -6.33
N ALA A 347 -34.29 1.11 -6.53
CA ALA A 347 -33.16 0.29 -6.99
C ALA A 347 -32.37 -0.44 -5.88
N GLU A 348 -32.74 -1.71 -5.67
CA GLU A 348 -32.17 -2.63 -4.67
C GLU A 348 -31.07 -3.49 -5.34
N LEU A 349 -30.73 -4.79 -5.23
CA LEU A 349 -31.01 -6.10 -4.60
C LEU A 349 -32.38 -6.79 -4.51
N TRP A 350 -32.48 -7.76 -5.40
CA TRP A 350 -33.18 -9.04 -5.28
C TRP A 350 -32.13 -10.20 -5.43
N LYS A 351 -32.52 -11.48 -5.49
CA LYS A 351 -31.68 -12.70 -5.52
C LYS A 351 -32.24 -13.80 -6.40
N THR A 352 -31.52 -14.91 -6.60
CA THR A 352 -31.78 -15.85 -7.70
C THR A 352 -31.30 -17.29 -7.46
N ASP A 353 -31.68 -18.22 -8.34
CA ASP A 353 -31.13 -19.55 -8.63
C ASP A 353 -31.39 -19.93 -10.12
N GLY A 354 -31.58 -18.91 -10.97
CA GLY A 354 -32.05 -19.01 -12.35
C GLY A 354 -33.43 -19.65 -12.53
N THR A 355 -34.30 -19.58 -11.51
CA THR A 355 -35.74 -19.91 -11.61
C THR A 355 -36.63 -18.73 -11.22
N GLU A 356 -37.87 -18.73 -11.70
CA GLU A 356 -38.83 -17.67 -11.41
C GLU A 356 -39.20 -17.57 -9.91
N GLU A 357 -39.26 -18.69 -9.18
CA GLU A 357 -39.55 -18.70 -7.74
C GLU A 357 -38.32 -18.36 -6.89
N GLY A 358 -37.13 -18.75 -7.32
CA GLY A 358 -35.87 -18.36 -6.69
C GLY A 358 -35.45 -16.93 -7.01
N THR A 359 -36.22 -16.21 -7.84
CA THR A 359 -36.19 -14.76 -8.05
C THR A 359 -36.82 -14.03 -6.86
N LEU A 360 -36.04 -13.34 -6.02
CA LEU A 360 -36.61 -12.69 -4.84
C LEU A 360 -36.02 -11.35 -4.41
N ILE A 361 -36.90 -10.40 -4.05
CA ILE A 361 -36.59 -9.22 -3.22
C ILE A 361 -36.13 -9.66 -1.83
N VAL A 362 -34.97 -9.17 -1.40
CA VAL A 362 -34.33 -9.70 -0.19
C VAL A 362 -33.37 -8.78 0.54
N LYS A 363 -32.77 -7.73 -0.06
CA LYS A 363 -32.63 -6.53 0.75
C LYS A 363 -32.72 -5.23 -0.02
N ASP A 364 -33.74 -4.49 0.36
CA ASP A 364 -34.02 -3.12 -0.01
C ASP A 364 -33.29 -2.16 0.96
N ILE A 365 -32.53 -1.19 0.45
CA ILE A 365 -31.59 -0.37 1.24
C ILE A 365 -32.06 1.06 1.48
N SER A 366 -32.68 1.68 0.49
CA SER A 366 -33.22 3.05 0.57
C SER A 366 -34.58 3.09 1.24
N PRO A 367 -35.08 1.89 1.55
CA PRO A 367 -36.47 1.57 1.28
C PRO A 367 -36.97 2.26 -0.02
N GLY A 368 -36.33 1.94 -1.14
CA GLY A 368 -36.60 2.49 -2.49
C GLY A 368 -36.53 4.02 -2.71
N SER A 369 -37.15 4.45 -3.81
CA SER A 369 -37.47 5.84 -4.22
C SER A 369 -36.34 6.79 -4.70
N ASN A 370 -35.12 6.31 -4.95
CA ASN A 370 -33.97 7.13 -5.37
C ASN A 370 -33.19 6.51 -6.57
N SER A 371 -32.15 7.18 -7.08
CA SER A 371 -31.12 6.59 -7.96
C SER A 371 -29.72 7.23 -7.77
N THR A 372 -28.64 6.44 -7.92
CA THR A 372 -27.24 6.76 -7.52
C THR A 372 -26.18 6.26 -8.55
N TYR A 373 -25.04 5.68 -8.11
CA TYR A 373 -23.81 5.35 -8.86
C TYR A 373 -23.00 4.26 -8.11
N ILE A 374 -22.17 3.46 -8.81
CA ILE A 374 -21.55 2.19 -8.35
C ILE A 374 -20.09 1.99 -8.89
N GLY A 375 -19.29 1.07 -8.30
CA GLY A 375 -17.98 0.61 -8.82
C GLY A 375 -17.28 -0.48 -7.98
N HIS A 376 -16.20 -1.11 -8.47
CA HIS A 376 -15.12 -1.90 -7.79
C HIS A 376 -15.44 -3.11 -6.85
N LEU A 377 -14.89 -4.34 -7.11
CA LEU A 377 -15.17 -5.56 -6.30
C LEU A 377 -14.17 -6.77 -6.40
N LYS A 378 -14.35 -7.86 -5.61
CA LYS A 378 -13.99 -9.30 -5.86
C LYS A 378 -14.98 -10.26 -5.11
N SER A 379 -14.54 -11.42 -4.60
CA SER A 379 -15.20 -12.73 -4.83
C SER A 379 -14.86 -13.89 -3.85
N PHE A 380 -15.72 -14.26 -2.87
CA PHE A 380 -15.45 -15.37 -1.93
C PHE A 380 -16.72 -16.04 -1.36
N GLY A 381 -16.66 -17.37 -1.16
CA GLY A 381 -17.60 -18.25 -0.43
C GLY A 381 -19.06 -17.88 -0.43
N ASP A 382 -19.42 -17.15 0.62
CA ASP A 382 -20.75 -16.67 0.92
C ASP A 382 -20.73 -15.16 1.19
N ARG A 383 -20.32 -14.71 2.38
CA ARG A 383 -20.62 -13.39 2.95
C ARG A 383 -20.11 -12.21 2.11
N VAL A 384 -21.02 -11.50 1.44
CA VAL A 384 -20.72 -10.46 0.43
C VAL A 384 -20.35 -9.09 1.01
N LEU A 385 -19.92 -8.19 0.13
CA LEU A 385 -19.52 -6.81 0.40
C LEU A 385 -20.65 -5.82 0.05
N PHE A 386 -20.34 -4.54 -0.12
CA PHE A 386 -20.33 -3.91 -1.47
C PHE A 386 -19.28 -2.76 -1.56
N VAL A 387 -19.18 -2.06 -2.69
CA VAL A 387 -19.05 -0.58 -2.69
C VAL A 387 -20.38 0.04 -3.11
N ALA A 388 -21.26 0.20 -2.12
CA ALA A 388 -22.57 0.82 -2.29
C ALA A 388 -22.57 2.29 -1.87
N SER A 389 -23.37 3.12 -2.55
CA SER A 389 -23.48 4.55 -2.23
C SER A 389 -24.86 4.97 -1.80
N ALA A 390 -24.87 5.74 -0.71
CA ALA A 390 -26.05 6.14 0.02
C ALA A 390 -26.88 7.26 -0.62
N ASN A 391 -26.27 8.04 -1.51
CA ASN A 391 -26.88 8.88 -2.54
C ASN A 391 -25.78 9.71 -3.22
N ASN A 392 -26.11 10.37 -4.33
CA ASN A 392 -25.17 11.15 -5.14
C ASN A 392 -24.47 12.32 -4.41
N GLN A 393 -24.78 12.65 -3.14
CA GLN A 393 -24.21 13.80 -2.42
C GLN A 393 -23.44 13.42 -1.14
N GLU A 394 -23.19 12.12 -0.90
CA GLU A 394 -22.49 11.61 0.29
C GLU A 394 -21.32 10.68 -0.10
N LEU A 395 -20.93 9.72 0.76
CA LEU A 395 -19.72 8.88 0.63
C LEU A 395 -20.06 7.40 0.50
N SER A 396 -19.28 6.65 -0.28
CA SER A 396 -19.42 5.18 -0.40
C SER A 396 -18.84 4.46 0.83
N GLN A 397 -19.51 4.60 1.97
CA GLN A 397 -19.19 3.87 3.21
C GLN A 397 -19.34 2.36 2.98
N LEU A 398 -18.48 1.57 3.63
CA LEU A 398 -18.35 0.10 3.51
C LEU A 398 -19.54 -0.78 4.25
N TRP A 399 -20.99 -2.51 3.57
CA TRP A 399 -22.14 -3.47 3.96
C TRP A 399 -21.75 -4.97 3.74
N THR A 400 -22.48 -5.93 4.32
CA THR A 400 -22.12 -7.39 4.45
C THR A 400 -23.08 -8.33 3.69
N SER A 401 -22.94 -9.67 3.75
CA SER A 401 -24.13 -10.54 3.99
C SER A 401 -23.92 -11.91 4.63
N ASP A 402 -24.99 -12.68 4.83
CA ASP A 402 -25.03 -13.98 5.54
C ASP A 402 -25.77 -15.12 4.81
N GLY A 403 -26.68 -14.82 3.88
CA GLY A 403 -27.59 -15.79 3.23
C GLY A 403 -29.07 -15.43 3.29
N THR A 404 -29.37 -14.41 4.08
CA THR A 404 -30.64 -13.74 4.29
C THR A 404 -30.42 -12.24 4.33
N GLU A 405 -31.49 -11.48 4.18
CA GLU A 405 -31.57 -10.04 4.53
C GLU A 405 -30.85 -9.71 5.86
N ASN A 406 -30.92 -10.64 6.84
CA ASN A 406 -30.17 -10.71 8.11
C ASN A 406 -28.69 -10.32 7.97
N GLY A 407 -28.06 -10.69 6.86
CA GLY A 407 -26.69 -10.37 6.50
C GLY A 407 -26.58 -8.90 6.10
N THR A 408 -26.96 -7.98 7.02
CA THR A 408 -26.71 -6.51 7.12
C THR A 408 -27.67 -5.82 8.12
N ILE A 409 -27.19 -4.77 8.80
CA ILE A 409 -27.95 -3.73 9.54
C ILE A 409 -27.11 -2.44 9.61
N PRO A 410 -27.73 -1.23 9.74
CA PRO A 410 -27.07 0.07 9.53
C PRO A 410 -26.13 0.53 10.65
N LEU A 411 -25.14 1.34 10.28
CA LEU A 411 -24.01 1.80 11.12
C LEU A 411 -23.83 3.34 11.13
N ASN A 412 -22.80 3.86 10.40
CA ASN A 412 -22.38 5.28 10.26
C ASN A 412 -21.53 5.90 11.40
N GLU A 413 -20.20 5.76 11.36
CA GLU A 413 -19.27 6.41 12.33
C GLU A 413 -17.87 6.85 11.79
N VAL A 414 -17.33 6.34 10.65
CA VAL A 414 -15.90 6.54 10.24
C VAL A 414 -15.73 6.95 8.75
N ASP A 415 -14.49 7.27 8.34
CA ASP A 415 -14.12 8.43 7.50
C ASP A 415 -13.13 8.15 6.34
N ILE A 416 -13.41 7.14 5.48
CA ILE A 416 -12.92 7.14 4.08
C ILE A 416 -13.70 8.24 3.35
N THR A 417 -13.02 9.25 2.79
CA THR A 417 -13.68 10.49 2.33
C THR A 417 -13.74 10.67 0.82
N THR A 418 -13.32 9.67 0.06
CA THR A 418 -13.37 9.72 -1.41
C THR A 418 -14.71 9.36 -2.01
N ASN A 419 -15.00 10.06 -3.09
CA ASN A 419 -15.78 9.57 -4.22
C ASN A 419 -15.00 8.43 -4.91
N LEU A 420 -15.17 7.19 -4.43
CA LEU A 420 -14.48 5.98 -4.93
C LEU A 420 -14.75 5.74 -6.42
N SER A 421 -15.95 6.10 -6.88
CA SER A 421 -16.39 6.19 -8.28
C SER A 421 -15.68 7.29 -9.10
N SER A 422 -14.37 7.48 -8.89
CA SER A 422 -13.51 8.36 -9.68
C SER A 422 -12.01 7.97 -9.65
N PHE A 423 -11.68 6.71 -9.32
CA PHE A 423 -10.31 6.25 -9.05
C PHE A 423 -10.05 4.82 -9.57
N ASN A 424 -8.78 4.48 -9.86
CA ASN A 424 -8.30 3.11 -10.08
C ASN A 424 -8.30 2.37 -8.73
N PHE A 425 -9.43 1.73 -8.40
CA PHE A 425 -9.66 0.98 -7.16
C PHE A 425 -9.77 -0.50 -7.50
N GLU A 426 -8.89 -1.36 -7.01
CA GLU A 426 -8.93 -2.79 -7.38
C GLU A 426 -8.84 -3.73 -6.17
N PHE A 427 -8.65 -5.01 -6.46
CA PHE A 427 -8.99 -6.15 -5.61
C PHE A 427 -8.28 -7.43 -6.12
N ILE A 428 -7.23 -7.96 -5.47
CA ILE A 428 -6.66 -9.33 -5.67
C ILE A 428 -5.67 -9.68 -4.48
N GLU A 429 -4.57 -10.46 -4.62
CA GLU A 429 -4.24 -11.65 -3.77
C GLU A 429 -2.80 -11.77 -3.12
N PHE A 430 -2.66 -12.20 -1.83
CA PHE A 430 -1.43 -12.32 -0.95
C PHE A 430 -1.70 -12.89 0.51
N GLU A 431 -1.89 -14.21 0.68
CA GLU A 431 -2.18 -15.06 1.90
C GLU A 431 -3.52 -14.96 2.74
N HIS A 432 -4.49 -15.81 2.35
CA HIS A 432 -5.96 -16.01 2.52
C HIS A 432 -7.22 -15.19 2.04
N LYS A 433 -7.23 -13.89 1.65
CA LYS A 433 -8.40 -12.98 1.36
C LYS A 433 -8.24 -11.91 0.17
N VAL A 434 -8.65 -10.59 0.15
CA VAL A 434 -8.31 -9.50 -0.92
C VAL A 434 -8.23 -7.98 -0.49
N TYR A 435 -7.31 -7.06 -0.98
CA TYR A 435 -7.09 -5.62 -0.52
C TYR A 435 -7.72 -4.50 -1.43
N PHE A 436 -7.98 -3.24 -0.96
CA PHE A 436 -8.22 -1.98 -1.76
C PHE A 436 -7.31 -0.84 -1.33
N VAL A 437 -7.07 0.08 -2.26
CA VAL A 437 -6.64 1.47 -2.01
C VAL A 437 -7.86 2.39 -1.84
N ALA A 438 -7.90 3.31 -0.87
CA ALA A 438 -8.96 4.32 -0.67
C ALA A 438 -8.45 5.56 0.11
N ASN A 439 -9.15 6.69 0.08
CA ASN A 439 -8.70 7.92 0.74
C ASN A 439 -9.30 8.13 2.13
N SER A 440 -8.51 8.54 3.12
CA SER A 440 -9.01 9.14 4.37
C SER A 440 -8.65 10.63 4.49
N ILE A 441 -9.45 11.41 5.23
CA ILE A 441 -9.18 12.84 5.52
C ILE A 441 -7.81 13.04 6.18
N ILE A 442 -7.29 12.04 6.90
CA ILE A 442 -6.08 12.14 7.72
C ILE A 442 -4.80 11.57 7.05
N HIS A 443 -4.87 11.00 5.85
CA HIS A 443 -3.67 10.57 5.10
C HIS A 443 -3.68 11.07 3.64
N GLY A 444 -4.81 10.88 2.96
CA GLY A 444 -4.88 10.79 1.50
C GLY A 444 -5.19 9.36 1.04
N HIS A 445 -4.90 9.04 -0.24
CA HIS A 445 -5.13 7.74 -0.89
C HIS A 445 -4.06 6.70 -0.53
N GLU A 446 -4.48 5.67 0.19
CA GLU A 446 -3.67 4.68 0.90
C GLU A 446 -4.48 3.33 0.92
N LEU A 447 -3.96 2.13 1.16
CA LEU A 447 -4.69 0.83 1.28
C LEU A 447 -5.01 0.38 2.75
N TRP A 448 -5.67 -0.78 3.01
CA TRP A 448 -6.35 -1.08 4.31
C TRP A 448 -6.66 -2.57 4.74
N VAL A 449 -6.98 -2.82 6.05
CA VAL A 449 -7.35 -4.03 6.90
C VAL A 449 -8.74 -4.57 7.34
N THR A 450 -9.76 -4.80 6.53
CA THR A 450 -11.01 -5.47 6.97
C THR A 450 -10.67 -6.84 7.55
N ASP A 451 -11.42 -7.33 8.54
CA ASP A 451 -11.00 -8.54 9.25
C ASP A 451 -12.12 -9.55 9.47
N GLY A 452 -13.08 -9.27 10.35
CA GLY A 452 -14.14 -10.20 10.74
C GLY A 452 -15.19 -9.64 11.69
N THR A 453 -14.77 -8.97 12.73
CA THR A 453 -15.56 -8.78 13.95
C THR A 453 -16.75 -7.85 13.76
N ALA A 454 -17.77 -7.97 14.62
CA ALA A 454 -18.92 -7.06 14.74
C ALA A 454 -18.51 -5.70 15.36
N ASP A 455 -17.24 -5.35 15.11
CA ASP A 455 -16.42 -4.40 15.80
C ASP A 455 -15.04 -4.32 15.08
N GLY A 456 -14.91 -3.58 13.96
CA GLY A 456 -13.65 -3.12 13.32
C GLY A 456 -13.84 -2.49 11.91
N THR A 457 -13.68 -1.17 11.68
CA THR A 457 -13.73 -0.50 10.34
C THR A 457 -13.03 0.89 10.39
N LYS A 458 -11.71 1.00 10.09
CA LYS A 458 -10.77 2.08 10.53
C LYS A 458 -9.36 2.03 9.75
N LEU A 459 -8.28 2.81 10.06
CA LEU A 459 -6.98 3.15 9.31
C LEU A 459 -5.87 2.05 9.05
N PHE A 460 -4.54 2.34 8.77
CA PHE A 460 -3.43 1.33 8.47
C PHE A 460 -1.82 1.43 8.92
N LYS A 461 -0.97 2.49 9.20
CA LYS A 461 0.60 2.72 9.28
C LYS A 461 1.58 3.30 8.11
N ASP A 462 1.53 4.54 7.56
CA ASP A 462 1.50 4.91 6.09
C ASP A 462 2.76 5.27 5.28
N PHE A 463 2.59 5.19 3.95
CA PHE A 463 3.46 5.67 2.87
C PHE A 463 3.57 7.17 2.87
N ASN A 464 2.48 7.89 3.15
CA ASN A 464 2.47 9.34 3.05
C ASN A 464 1.42 10.03 3.95
N HIS A 465 1.72 10.23 5.24
CA HIS A 465 0.88 10.90 6.26
C HIS A 465 0.54 12.38 5.99
N TRP A 466 0.83 12.89 4.79
CA TRP A 466 0.85 14.32 4.48
C TRP A 466 0.09 14.70 3.20
N TRP A 467 -0.12 13.76 2.25
CA TRP A 467 -0.42 14.15 0.86
C TRP A 467 -1.04 13.08 -0.08
N SER A 468 -1.36 11.86 0.38
CA SER A 468 -1.65 10.67 -0.47
C SER A 468 -0.43 10.01 -1.13
N SER A 469 -0.47 8.70 -1.29
CA SER A 469 0.54 7.91 -2.02
C SER A 469 0.03 7.29 -3.33
N ASN A 470 -1.15 6.67 -3.39
CA ASN A 470 -1.70 6.03 -4.61
C ASN A 470 -0.82 4.90 -5.21
N ALA A 471 -0.59 3.83 -4.47
CA ALA A 471 -0.42 2.53 -5.10
C ALA A 471 -1.75 2.17 -5.80
N ASN A 472 -1.81 1.65 -7.03
CA ASN A 472 -3.10 1.26 -7.65
C ASN A 472 -2.96 0.06 -8.63
N ASN A 473 -4.00 -0.25 -9.42
CA ASN A 473 -4.05 -1.15 -10.60
C ASN A 473 -4.07 -2.68 -10.37
N PHE A 474 -3.24 -3.23 -9.49
CA PHE A 474 -3.29 -4.63 -9.02
C PHE A 474 -3.01 -5.78 -10.04
N LEU A 475 -1.76 -6.00 -10.50
CA LEU A 475 -1.21 -7.38 -10.73
C LEU A 475 0.35 -7.51 -10.75
N ASP A 476 0.92 -8.62 -10.24
CA ASP A 476 2.38 -8.88 -10.17
C ASP A 476 2.76 -10.38 -10.20
N ILE A 477 3.85 -10.83 -9.52
CA ILE A 477 4.35 -12.20 -9.66
C ILE A 477 4.91 -12.98 -8.44
N ASP A 478 4.15 -13.94 -7.86
CA ASP A 478 4.58 -15.14 -7.09
C ASP A 478 4.43 -15.27 -5.51
N GLY A 479 4.25 -14.25 -4.62
CA GLY A 479 4.47 -14.37 -3.12
C GLY A 479 3.92 -13.41 -2.01
N LEU A 480 4.53 -12.41 -1.30
CA LEU A 480 5.39 -11.16 -1.38
C LEU A 480 4.85 -9.78 -1.91
N LEU A 481 3.55 -9.46 -1.93
CA LEU A 481 2.87 -8.59 -2.93
C LEU A 481 3.56 -7.28 -3.45
N TYR A 482 3.56 -6.99 -4.76
CA TYR A 482 4.16 -5.78 -5.40
C TYR A 482 3.32 -4.50 -5.33
N PHE A 483 3.95 -3.30 -5.25
CA PHE A 483 3.23 -2.04 -5.04
C PHE A 483 3.66 -0.86 -5.95
N SER A 484 2.83 0.19 -6.05
CA SER A 484 3.08 1.39 -6.88
C SER A 484 2.89 2.76 -6.21
N ALA A 485 3.39 2.93 -4.99
CA ALA A 485 3.22 4.14 -4.15
C ALA A 485 3.95 5.41 -4.64
N ARG A 486 3.27 6.56 -4.72
CA ARG A 486 3.89 7.90 -4.88
C ARG A 486 4.18 8.52 -3.50
N LYS A 487 4.82 9.71 -3.43
CA LYS A 487 4.95 10.46 -2.16
C LYS A 487 4.96 11.98 -2.40
N TYR A 488 5.02 12.76 -1.33
CA TYR A 488 5.08 14.23 -1.35
C TYR A 488 6.26 14.80 -2.15
N SER A 489 7.36 14.04 -2.29
CA SER A 489 8.50 14.39 -3.16
C SER A 489 8.17 14.20 -4.65
N HIS A 490 7.81 12.97 -5.04
CA HIS A 490 7.95 12.46 -6.40
C HIS A 490 6.87 11.40 -6.75
N GLY A 491 6.71 11.11 -8.05
CA GLY A 491 5.62 10.31 -8.61
C GLY A 491 5.94 8.83 -8.88
N ASN A 492 5.63 7.97 -7.89
CA ASN A 492 5.51 6.51 -7.95
C ASN A 492 6.87 5.75 -7.94
N ASN A 493 7.14 5.08 -6.80
CA ASN A 493 8.44 5.14 -6.12
C ASN A 493 8.46 4.24 -4.83
N LEU A 494 9.30 3.21 -4.69
CA LEU A 494 9.01 2.08 -3.75
C LEU A 494 10.18 1.45 -2.92
N PHE A 495 9.89 0.58 -1.92
CA PHE A 495 10.78 0.11 -0.81
C PHE A 495 10.74 -1.43 -0.42
N ILE A 496 10.34 -1.91 0.78
CA ILE A 496 9.99 -3.35 1.10
C ILE A 496 8.96 -3.66 2.22
N SER A 497 8.14 -4.76 2.00
CA SER A 497 6.01 -6.39 3.07
C SER A 497 6.01 -7.98 3.26
N ASN A 498 6.48 -8.45 4.42
CA ASN A 498 6.75 -9.84 4.83
C ASN A 498 5.85 -10.48 5.88
N GLY A 499 5.26 -9.67 6.77
CA GLY A 499 4.50 -10.17 7.88
C GLY A 499 4.53 -9.34 9.16
N THR A 500 5.50 -8.43 9.30
CA THR A 500 5.45 -7.29 10.25
C THR A 500 6.57 -6.25 10.06
N LEU A 501 6.40 -5.11 10.72
CA LEU A 501 6.97 -3.76 10.55
C LEU A 501 8.46 -3.62 10.87
N GLU A 502 9.17 -4.72 11.19
CA GLU A 502 10.63 -4.70 11.18
C GLU A 502 11.19 -4.81 9.75
N GLY A 503 10.48 -5.50 8.84
CA GLY A 503 11.09 -6.07 7.65
C GLY A 503 11.43 -5.04 6.58
N THR A 504 10.47 -4.17 6.25
CA THR A 504 10.52 -2.71 6.41
C THR A 504 11.93 -2.09 6.48
N LYS A 505 12.78 -2.43 5.50
CA LYS A 505 14.20 -2.11 5.41
C LYS A 505 14.54 -1.61 4.01
N ARG A 506 15.51 -0.73 3.91
CA ARG A 506 15.75 0.13 2.74
C ARG A 506 17.23 0.50 2.74
N VAL A 507 17.78 0.78 1.56
CA VAL A 507 19.13 0.30 1.20
C VAL A 507 20.17 1.37 0.87
N LYS A 508 19.94 2.21 -0.14
CA LYS A 508 20.87 3.27 -0.54
C LYS A 508 20.15 4.44 -1.21
N GLU A 509 19.78 4.27 -2.49
CA GLU A 509 18.91 5.09 -3.34
C GLU A 509 19.24 4.90 -4.84
N ILE A 510 18.21 4.90 -5.69
CA ILE A 510 18.30 4.94 -7.16
C ILE A 510 19.13 6.13 -7.68
N ASN A 511 18.63 7.35 -7.45
CA ASN A 511 19.30 8.67 -7.42
C ASN A 511 18.21 9.76 -7.37
N SER A 512 17.88 10.36 -6.23
CA SER A 512 17.15 11.64 -6.09
C SER A 512 15.90 12.02 -6.94
N ASP A 513 15.97 12.40 -8.23
CA ASP A 513 15.26 13.64 -8.66
C ASP A 513 13.94 13.57 -9.46
N TYR A 514 12.99 14.45 -9.09
CA TYR A 514 12.00 15.09 -9.99
C TYR A 514 12.47 15.17 -11.48
N MET A 515 11.86 14.49 -12.47
CA MET A 515 10.83 13.38 -12.36
C MET A 515 11.06 10.46 -13.98
N ALA A 516 10.35 9.33 -13.70
CA ALA A 516 10.55 7.95 -14.14
C ALA A 516 9.28 7.20 -14.55
N ILE A 517 8.21 7.39 -13.76
CA ILE A 517 6.89 6.79 -13.98
C ILE A 517 5.97 7.77 -14.68
N ASP A 518 5.30 7.28 -15.73
CA ASP A 518 4.09 7.83 -16.29
C ASP A 518 2.89 6.90 -16.04
N GLU A 519 2.86 6.19 -14.91
CA GLU A 519 1.82 5.31 -14.34
C GLU A 519 1.27 4.22 -15.27
N ASN A 520 2.07 3.82 -16.26
CA ASN A 520 1.62 3.10 -17.44
C ASN A 520 2.44 1.80 -17.74
N SER A 521 2.96 1.00 -16.79
CA SER A 521 3.70 -0.27 -17.09
C SER A 521 2.80 -1.46 -17.52
N GLU A 522 3.06 -2.71 -17.09
CA GLU A 522 2.14 -3.88 -16.91
C GLU A 522 2.98 -5.21 -16.71
N MET A 523 3.20 -5.70 -15.47
CA MET A 523 4.27 -6.68 -15.09
C MET A 523 4.00 -8.19 -15.31
N ILE A 524 4.99 -8.98 -15.82
CA ILE A 524 4.80 -10.41 -16.24
C ILE A 524 6.04 -11.36 -16.01
N GLU A 525 6.15 -12.61 -16.53
CA GLU A 525 7.12 -13.64 -16.04
C GLU A 525 7.52 -14.91 -16.91
N MET A 526 8.28 -15.93 -16.40
CA MET A 526 8.80 -17.16 -17.10
C MET A 526 9.26 -18.46 -16.34
N ASN A 527 9.79 -18.41 -15.10
CA ASN A 527 10.92 -19.17 -14.46
C ASN A 527 12.37 -18.57 -14.60
N GLY A 528 13.00 -18.13 -13.49
CA GLY A 528 14.47 -18.01 -13.32
C GLY A 528 15.17 -16.67 -12.96
N LYS A 529 14.53 -15.48 -12.85
CA LYS A 529 15.17 -14.13 -12.75
C LYS A 529 14.25 -13.03 -12.15
N LEU A 530 14.73 -11.78 -12.09
CA LEU A 530 14.02 -10.56 -11.63
C LEU A 530 14.55 -9.30 -12.38
N TYR A 531 13.78 -8.21 -12.57
CA TYR A 531 14.19 -7.09 -13.47
C TYR A 531 13.77 -5.66 -13.02
N PHE A 532 14.61 -4.59 -13.02
CA PHE A 532 14.20 -3.22 -12.49
C PHE A 532 14.19 -1.86 -13.27
N SER A 533 13.24 -1.00 -12.86
CA SER A 533 12.76 0.26 -13.50
C SER A 533 12.86 1.61 -12.74
N ALA A 534 13.48 2.69 -13.26
CA ALA A 534 13.20 4.11 -12.95
C ALA A 534 13.57 5.10 -14.08
N VAL A 535 14.76 5.70 -14.23
CA VAL A 535 15.07 6.59 -15.40
C VAL A 535 16.57 6.80 -15.78
N ASP A 536 16.94 7.53 -16.85
CA ASP A 536 18.28 8.12 -17.13
C ASP A 536 18.21 9.31 -18.12
N ALA A 537 19.35 10.02 -18.29
CA ALA A 537 19.55 11.22 -19.10
C ALA A 537 20.82 11.24 -19.98
N GLU A 538 21.97 10.66 -19.60
CA GLU A 538 23.20 10.72 -20.42
C GLU A 538 23.41 9.46 -21.29
N TYR A 539 22.92 8.31 -20.84
CA TYR A 539 23.04 7.01 -21.51
C TYR A 539 21.72 6.59 -22.16
N GLY A 540 20.57 7.03 -21.64
CA GLY A 540 19.28 6.98 -22.35
C GLY A 540 18.14 7.05 -21.34
N TYR A 541 17.57 5.90 -20.97
CA TYR A 541 16.84 5.63 -19.73
C TYR A 541 17.55 4.50 -18.91
N GLU A 542 18.82 4.19 -19.23
CA GLU A 542 19.32 2.81 -19.34
C GLU A 542 20.07 2.21 -18.12
N LEU A 543 20.97 1.23 -18.36
CA LEU A 543 20.75 -0.08 -17.73
C LEU A 543 21.77 -0.61 -16.71
N TRP A 544 21.17 -1.00 -15.58
CA TRP A 544 21.69 -1.06 -14.16
C TRP A 544 21.89 -2.66 -14.13
N VAL A 545 22.95 -3.16 -13.49
CA VAL A 545 22.74 -4.17 -12.44
C VAL A 545 23.37 -3.70 -11.11
N SER A 546 22.62 -3.74 -10.02
CA SER A 546 23.12 -3.66 -8.63
C SER A 546 21.99 -4.23 -7.79
N ASP A 547 22.20 -5.43 -7.23
CA ASP A 547 21.16 -6.46 -7.26
C ASP A 547 20.84 -7.12 -5.91
N GLY A 548 19.78 -7.95 -5.91
CA GLY A 548 18.82 -8.14 -4.81
C GLY A 548 19.26 -8.96 -3.58
N THR A 549 20.54 -9.28 -3.48
CA THR A 549 21.22 -9.70 -2.23
C THR A 549 22.68 -9.26 -2.38
N ALA A 550 23.33 -8.83 -1.30
CA ALA A 550 24.22 -7.68 -1.37
C ALA A 550 25.62 -7.82 -2.07
N SER A 551 25.83 -8.78 -2.96
CA SER A 551 27.14 -9.12 -3.54
C SER A 551 27.44 -8.53 -4.93
N GLY A 552 26.52 -8.52 -5.90
CA GLY A 552 26.77 -8.35 -7.36
C GLY A 552 27.29 -7.00 -7.91
N THR A 553 26.47 -6.30 -8.70
CA THR A 553 26.73 -5.01 -9.42
C THR A 553 27.56 -5.02 -10.72
N GLN A 554 27.02 -4.39 -11.78
CA GLN A 554 27.67 -3.75 -12.95
C GLN A 554 26.65 -2.97 -13.83
N MET A 555 26.66 -3.06 -15.17
CA MET A 555 25.83 -2.26 -16.10
C MET A 555 25.75 -2.97 -17.47
N ILE A 556 24.59 -3.05 -18.16
CA ILE A 556 24.53 -3.33 -19.63
C ILE A 556 23.27 -2.93 -20.45
N LYS A 557 22.16 -3.71 -20.76
CA LYS A 557 21.40 -3.48 -22.03
C LYS A 557 20.39 -2.35 -22.15
N ASP A 558 20.96 -1.18 -22.00
CA ASP A 558 20.94 -0.12 -22.97
C ASP A 558 20.93 -0.61 -24.43
N ILE A 559 19.80 -0.44 -25.13
CA ILE A 559 19.82 -0.51 -26.60
C ILE A 559 19.21 0.71 -27.28
N ALA A 560 18.88 1.73 -26.50
CA ALA A 560 18.98 3.09 -26.98
C ALA A 560 20.21 3.79 -26.38
N PRO A 561 21.41 3.56 -26.94
CA PRO A 561 22.64 4.12 -26.39
C PRO A 561 22.68 5.64 -26.50
N GLY A 562 23.21 6.34 -25.50
CA GLY A 562 23.54 7.76 -25.53
C GLY A 562 22.36 8.74 -25.57
N SER A 563 21.74 8.99 -24.41
CA SER A 563 20.90 10.15 -24.09
C SER A 563 19.51 10.26 -24.76
N ARG A 564 18.95 9.18 -25.33
CA ARG A 564 17.53 9.17 -25.74
C ARG A 564 16.90 7.76 -25.75
N SER A 565 15.96 7.54 -24.84
CA SER A 565 14.72 6.74 -24.96
C SER A 565 14.76 5.32 -25.53
N SER A 566 14.23 4.32 -24.80
CA SER A 566 13.95 3.01 -25.42
C SER A 566 12.54 2.43 -25.29
N MET A 567 11.63 2.83 -24.37
CA MET A 567 10.21 2.37 -24.48
C MET A 567 9.16 3.43 -24.08
N THR A 568 8.36 3.88 -25.06
CA THR A 568 7.70 5.20 -25.08
C THR A 568 6.59 5.49 -24.05
N SER A 569 6.72 6.56 -23.27
CA SER A 569 5.66 7.15 -22.43
C SER A 569 4.51 7.83 -23.22
N GLU A 570 4.60 7.94 -24.55
CA GLU A 570 3.68 8.69 -25.43
C GLU A 570 2.21 8.18 -25.46
N GLY A 571 1.48 8.23 -24.34
CA GLY A 571 0.02 8.02 -24.25
C GLY A 571 -0.46 6.57 -24.37
N TYR A 572 0.41 5.58 -24.18
CA TYR A 572 0.06 4.15 -24.26
C TYR A 572 0.67 3.32 -23.11
N SER A 573 0.00 2.22 -22.73
CA SER A 573 0.42 1.25 -21.72
C SER A 573 1.66 0.43 -22.14
N LYS A 574 2.32 -0.25 -21.20
CA LYS A 574 3.71 -0.76 -21.35
C LYS A 574 3.98 -2.10 -20.65
N THR A 575 3.19 -3.14 -20.95
CA THR A 575 3.36 -4.49 -20.39
C THR A 575 4.66 -5.17 -20.75
N PHE A 576 4.95 -6.23 -20.02
CA PHE A 576 6.06 -7.13 -20.26
C PHE A 576 5.59 -8.37 -21.04
N SER A 577 6.48 -9.22 -21.56
CA SER A 577 6.14 -10.50 -22.24
C SER A 577 7.32 -11.48 -22.31
N VAL A 578 7.14 -12.64 -21.68
CA VAL A 578 8.22 -13.49 -21.14
C VAL A 578 7.71 -14.96 -21.07
N VAL A 579 8.48 -15.97 -21.55
CA VAL A 579 7.91 -17.22 -22.16
C VAL A 579 8.83 -18.51 -22.23
N GLY A 580 10.19 -18.54 -22.19
CA GLY A 580 10.96 -19.83 -22.19
C GLY A 580 12.38 -19.95 -22.80
N ASP A 581 12.54 -20.09 -24.13
CA ASP A 581 13.81 -20.41 -24.85
C ASP A 581 14.26 -19.42 -25.97
N LYS A 582 13.57 -18.26 -26.07
CA LYS A 582 13.59 -17.07 -26.99
C LYS A 582 13.56 -15.64 -26.25
N LEU A 583 12.48 -14.79 -26.14
CA LEU A 583 12.14 -13.67 -25.12
C LEU A 583 11.86 -12.19 -25.59
N PHE A 584 10.74 -11.49 -25.24
CA PHE A 584 10.27 -10.32 -26.03
C PHE A 584 9.27 -9.23 -25.53
N PHE A 585 9.60 -7.92 -25.67
CA PHE A 585 8.61 -6.80 -25.76
C PHE A 585 8.92 -5.61 -26.79
N ARG A 586 8.51 -4.31 -26.69
CA ARG A 586 8.65 -3.24 -27.78
C ARG A 586 9.57 -2.03 -27.51
N ALA A 587 10.39 -1.56 -28.47
CA ALA A 587 11.36 -0.48 -28.24
C ALA A 587 11.53 0.60 -29.33
N ASN A 588 11.95 1.79 -28.87
CA ASN A 588 12.25 3.05 -29.55
C ASN A 588 13.70 3.13 -30.10
N ASP A 589 14.57 2.19 -29.69
CA ASP A 589 15.99 1.92 -30.07
C ASP A 589 16.87 3.09 -30.56
N GLY A 590 16.63 3.63 -31.74
CA GLY A 590 17.39 4.74 -32.33
C GLY A 590 17.84 4.48 -33.77
N VAL A 591 17.75 3.25 -34.26
CA VAL A 591 18.04 2.89 -35.66
C VAL A 591 16.78 2.39 -36.39
N HIS A 592 15.88 1.71 -35.71
CA HIS A 592 14.73 1.02 -36.31
C HIS A 592 13.37 1.63 -35.93
N GLY A 593 13.26 2.44 -34.87
CA GLY A 593 12.21 3.47 -34.74
C GLY A 593 11.23 3.29 -33.58
N ASN A 594 10.25 2.40 -33.71
CA ASN A 594 9.37 1.97 -32.62
C ASN A 594 8.87 0.54 -32.93
N GLU A 595 9.74 -0.42 -32.63
CA GLU A 595 9.79 -1.76 -33.24
C GLU A 595 9.94 -2.90 -32.21
N LEU A 596 10.47 -4.05 -32.64
CA LEU A 596 10.32 -5.39 -32.06
C LEU A 596 11.55 -5.86 -31.25
N TRP A 597 11.36 -6.30 -30.00
CA TRP A 597 12.40 -6.77 -29.07
C TRP A 597 11.99 -8.05 -28.27
N MET A 598 12.81 -8.99 -27.73
CA MET A 598 14.20 -9.40 -28.02
C MET A 598 15.11 -10.16 -26.97
N SER A 599 14.82 -10.35 -25.66
CA SER A 599 15.79 -10.85 -24.63
C SER A 599 16.25 -12.35 -24.62
N ASP A 600 16.77 -12.86 -23.48
CA ASP A 600 17.31 -14.22 -23.14
C ASP A 600 17.28 -14.49 -21.61
N GLY A 601 16.59 -13.65 -20.84
CA GLY A 601 16.92 -13.41 -19.44
C GLY A 601 18.28 -12.68 -19.30
N THR A 602 18.83 -12.19 -20.42
CA THR A 602 20.18 -11.63 -20.50
C THR A 602 20.31 -10.55 -21.59
N PRO A 603 21.41 -9.77 -21.58
CA PRO A 603 21.75 -8.80 -22.61
C PRO A 603 22.03 -9.41 -23.99
N SER A 604 22.53 -10.66 -24.02
CA SER A 604 22.99 -11.31 -25.24
C SER A 604 21.85 -11.80 -26.10
N GLY A 605 20.73 -12.22 -25.50
CA GLY A 605 19.51 -12.33 -26.28
C GLY A 605 19.12 -10.97 -26.78
N THR A 606 18.84 -10.06 -25.83
CA THR A 606 18.19 -8.74 -26.02
C THR A 606 18.46 -8.11 -27.39
N LYS A 607 17.64 -8.40 -28.39
CA LYS A 607 17.87 -8.03 -29.81
C LYS A 607 16.59 -7.65 -30.55
N LEU A 608 16.69 -7.06 -31.73
CA LEU A 608 15.67 -6.98 -32.80
C LEU A 608 16.18 -7.91 -33.94
N VAL A 609 15.59 -8.15 -35.11
CA VAL A 609 16.26 -8.89 -36.23
C VAL A 609 15.93 -8.51 -37.72
N LYS A 610 15.62 -7.24 -38.08
CA LYS A 610 15.29 -6.86 -39.49
C LYS A 610 15.58 -5.40 -39.87
N ASP A 611 15.67 -5.14 -41.18
CA ASP A 611 15.55 -3.84 -41.86
C ASP A 611 14.92 -4.02 -43.27
N LEU A 612 13.94 -3.19 -43.65
CA LEU A 612 13.42 -3.02 -45.03
C LEU A 612 12.87 -1.62 -45.35
N TYR A 613 12.30 -0.89 -44.37
CA TYR A 613 11.64 0.41 -44.55
C TYR A 613 12.34 1.40 -45.51
N PRO A 614 13.68 1.60 -45.48
CA PRO A 614 14.63 1.20 -44.43
C PRO A 614 14.48 2.00 -43.14
N GLY A 615 14.66 1.35 -42.00
CA GLY A 615 14.98 2.05 -40.75
C GLY A 615 13.78 2.58 -39.96
N ALA A 616 13.78 3.89 -39.68
CA ALA A 616 13.27 4.45 -38.43
C ALA A 616 11.72 4.58 -38.28
N ALA A 617 10.91 3.82 -39.01
CA ALA A 617 9.58 4.27 -39.46
C ALA A 617 8.32 3.61 -38.82
N THR A 618 8.42 3.10 -37.59
CA THR A 618 7.28 2.82 -36.69
C THR A 618 6.39 1.64 -37.09
N GLY A 619 6.85 0.43 -36.77
CA GLY A 619 6.05 -0.80 -36.77
C GLY A 619 5.00 -0.87 -35.65
N GLY A 620 5.01 0.12 -34.75
CA GLY A 620 3.94 0.57 -33.82
C GLY A 620 2.71 -0.34 -33.66
N ALA A 621 2.65 -1.04 -32.53
CA ALA A 621 1.56 -1.93 -32.13
C ALA A 621 1.55 -2.24 -30.64
N SER A 622 0.56 -3.03 -30.23
CA SER A 622 -0.30 -2.62 -29.12
C SER A 622 -0.71 -3.70 -28.14
N ASN A 623 -1.31 -4.82 -28.54
CA ASN A 623 -2.06 -5.65 -27.60
C ASN A 623 -2.07 -7.15 -28.06
N ILE A 624 -1.83 -8.12 -27.19
CA ILE A 624 -0.61 -8.93 -27.36
C ILE A 624 -0.69 -10.37 -26.72
N VAL A 625 -1.15 -11.40 -27.47
CA VAL A 625 -1.68 -12.68 -26.89
C VAL A 625 -1.24 -14.00 -27.59
N SER A 626 -1.38 -15.15 -26.89
CA SER A 626 -0.52 -16.36 -26.96
C SER A 626 -1.03 -17.75 -27.40
N LEU A 627 -0.15 -18.68 -27.88
CA LEU A 627 -0.11 -20.14 -27.57
C LEU A 627 1.26 -20.85 -27.89
N ASN A 628 1.60 -22.00 -27.28
CA ASN A 628 2.60 -23.05 -27.68
C ASN A 628 4.04 -22.65 -28.04
N ASN A 629 4.22 -22.05 -29.20
CA ASN A 629 5.47 -21.56 -29.76
C ASN A 629 5.22 -20.38 -30.73
N THR A 630 4.09 -19.65 -30.60
CA THR A 630 3.61 -18.58 -31.50
C THR A 630 2.27 -17.93 -31.01
N ILE A 631 1.69 -17.02 -31.77
CA ILE A 631 1.03 -15.77 -31.33
C ILE A 631 -0.14 -15.40 -32.26
N TYR A 632 -0.76 -14.21 -32.13
CA TYR A 632 -0.99 -13.33 -33.30
C TYR A 632 -0.78 -11.80 -33.05
N PHE A 633 -0.57 -11.09 -34.17
CA PHE A 633 -0.22 -9.70 -34.49
C PHE A 633 -0.56 -9.52 -36.01
N ARG A 634 -0.27 -8.38 -36.65
CA ARG A 634 -0.88 -7.85 -37.87
C ARG A 634 0.11 -7.80 -39.04
N GLY A 635 0.09 -6.72 -39.81
CA GLY A 635 1.06 -6.32 -40.83
C GLY A 635 0.75 -4.89 -41.27
N ALA A 636 1.52 -4.35 -42.20
CA ALA A 636 1.16 -3.11 -42.90
C ALA A 636 1.72 -3.08 -44.33
N ASP A 637 0.96 -2.61 -45.32
CA ASP A 637 1.58 -1.90 -46.45
C ASP A 637 0.83 -0.61 -46.81
N ASN A 638 1.36 0.11 -47.80
CA ASN A 638 0.83 1.39 -48.28
C ASN A 638 -0.62 1.32 -48.84
N THR A 639 -1.26 0.14 -48.84
CA THR A 639 -2.67 -0.09 -49.18
C THR A 639 -3.57 -0.38 -47.95
N GLY A 640 -3.00 -0.62 -46.77
CA GLY A 640 -3.72 -0.78 -45.49
C GLY A 640 -3.22 -1.97 -44.62
N PRO A 641 -3.53 -2.00 -43.31
CA PRO A 641 -3.07 -3.01 -42.33
C PRO A 641 -3.22 -4.44 -42.81
N ALA A 642 -2.20 -5.28 -42.63
CA ALA A 642 -1.99 -6.41 -43.53
C ALA A 642 -1.48 -7.68 -42.83
N LEU A 643 -2.27 -8.27 -41.94
CA LEU A 643 -2.00 -9.51 -41.20
C LEU A 643 -1.03 -10.54 -41.83
N TRP A 644 0.04 -10.83 -41.09
CA TRP A 644 1.07 -11.82 -41.35
C TRP A 644 0.60 -13.29 -40.98
N LYS A 645 1.50 -14.28 -40.79
CA LYS A 645 1.26 -15.70 -40.31
C LYS A 645 2.62 -16.34 -39.91
N SER A 646 2.63 -17.48 -39.21
CA SER A 646 3.79 -17.97 -38.43
C SER A 646 4.83 -18.89 -39.12
N ASP A 647 6.04 -18.90 -38.55
CA ASP A 647 6.62 -20.06 -37.82
C ASP A 647 7.29 -19.54 -36.53
N GLY A 648 8.16 -18.58 -36.76
CA GLY A 648 8.87 -17.75 -35.83
C GLY A 648 10.29 -17.45 -36.30
N THR A 649 10.98 -16.50 -35.67
CA THR A 649 12.24 -15.81 -36.07
C THR A 649 11.98 -14.69 -37.04
N SER A 650 12.97 -13.90 -37.44
CA SER A 650 12.80 -13.00 -38.59
C SER A 650 12.07 -13.66 -39.77
N GLY A 651 12.28 -14.97 -39.92
CA GLY A 651 11.69 -15.82 -40.93
C GLY A 651 10.39 -16.57 -40.57
N GLY A 652 9.70 -16.36 -39.46
CA GLY A 652 8.35 -16.92 -39.32
C GLY A 652 7.31 -16.28 -40.26
N THR A 653 7.38 -16.54 -41.62
CA THR A 653 7.34 -15.57 -42.81
C THR A 653 6.60 -15.82 -44.20
N VAL A 654 6.58 -14.82 -45.16
CA VAL A 654 6.06 -14.59 -46.60
C VAL A 654 4.62 -14.07 -47.02
N LYS A 655 4.52 -13.09 -48.00
CA LYS A 655 3.42 -12.15 -48.53
C LYS A 655 1.99 -12.60 -49.00
N VAL A 656 0.90 -11.85 -48.62
CA VAL A 656 -0.51 -11.97 -49.11
C VAL A 656 -1.65 -10.88 -48.78
N LYS A 657 -1.54 -9.78 -48.00
CA LYS A 657 -2.69 -9.22 -47.17
C LYS A 657 -3.02 -7.67 -47.22
N ASN A 658 -4.25 -7.15 -46.90
CA ASN A 658 -4.62 -5.71 -46.58
C ASN A 658 -6.09 -5.40 -46.03
N LEU A 659 -6.33 -4.60 -44.96
CA LEU A 659 -7.60 -3.90 -44.52
C LEU A 659 -7.42 -2.74 -43.47
N GLN A 660 -7.83 -2.77 -42.16
CA GLN A 660 -7.85 -1.64 -41.14
C GLN A 660 -7.80 -2.06 -39.61
N GLY A 661 -7.76 -1.11 -38.61
CA GLY A 661 -8.36 -1.12 -37.19
C GLY A 661 -7.47 -0.95 -35.88
N LEU A 662 -7.75 -1.30 -34.58
CA LEU A 662 -8.91 -1.89 -33.84
C LEU A 662 -8.94 -1.84 -32.23
N ARG A 663 -9.18 -2.89 -31.36
CA ARG A 663 -9.21 -2.90 -29.83
C ARG A 663 -8.24 -3.88 -29.04
N GLN A 664 -8.56 -4.87 -28.17
CA GLN A 664 -7.58 -5.72 -27.39
C GLN A 664 -7.93 -7.26 -27.28
N ILE A 665 -7.14 -8.42 -27.55
CA ILE A 665 -7.27 -9.99 -27.80
C ILE A 665 -7.59 -11.15 -26.68
N ARG A 666 -8.68 -11.99 -26.65
CA ARG A 666 -9.08 -12.98 -25.52
C ARG A 666 -9.09 -14.51 -25.84
N ALA A 667 -9.53 -15.48 -24.95
CA ALA A 667 -10.30 -16.78 -25.20
C ALA A 667 -10.26 -18.08 -24.31
N LEU A 668 -9.06 -18.64 -24.06
CA LEU A 668 -8.35 -19.79 -23.35
C LEU A 668 -8.26 -21.30 -23.70
N ASN A 669 -7.18 -21.64 -24.44
CA ASN A 669 -6.87 -22.77 -25.34
C ASN A 669 -6.87 -22.63 -26.96
N ASN A 670 -7.89 -22.28 -27.84
CA ASN A 670 -8.32 -22.14 -29.33
C ASN A 670 -9.48 -21.11 -29.75
N LYS A 671 -9.39 -20.43 -30.93
CA LYS A 671 -10.45 -19.76 -31.80
C LYS A 671 -10.43 -18.23 -32.16
N LEU A 672 -11.49 -17.38 -32.12
CA LEU A 672 -11.45 -15.89 -32.41
C LEU A 672 -12.72 -15.10 -31.91
N ILE A 673 -12.66 -13.89 -31.26
CA ILE A 673 -13.77 -12.93 -30.72
C ILE A 673 -13.24 -11.51 -31.09
N LEU A 674 -14.05 -10.54 -31.61
CA LEU A 674 -13.67 -9.32 -32.43
C LEU A 674 -14.43 -7.97 -32.20
N THR A 675 -14.51 -6.96 -33.11
CA THR A 675 -15.40 -5.73 -32.92
C THR A 675 -15.71 -4.75 -34.12
N ALA A 676 -15.14 -4.93 -35.34
CA ALA A 676 -15.29 -4.10 -36.59
C ALA A 676 -15.04 -2.55 -36.56
N ASP A 677 -14.78 -1.90 -37.73
CA ASP A 677 -14.37 -0.46 -37.86
C ASP A 677 -15.28 0.40 -38.77
N LEU A 678 -15.70 1.61 -38.35
CA LEU A 678 -16.98 2.22 -38.75
C LEU A 678 -17.21 2.44 -40.26
N GLN A 679 -18.18 1.73 -40.83
CA GLN A 679 -18.69 1.88 -42.20
C GLN A 679 -20.14 1.38 -42.36
N ASN A 680 -20.87 1.95 -43.32
CA ASN A 680 -22.05 1.40 -44.03
C ASN A 680 -23.34 1.00 -43.28
N SER A 681 -23.30 0.50 -42.04
CA SER A 681 -24.45 -0.08 -41.34
C SER A 681 -25.41 0.97 -40.72
N THR A 682 -26.51 0.48 -40.14
CA THR A 682 -27.52 1.23 -39.39
C THR A 682 -27.92 0.56 -38.06
N TYR A 683 -27.17 -0.43 -37.56
CA TYR A 683 -27.46 -1.14 -36.31
C TYR A 683 -26.18 -1.27 -35.44
N GLY A 684 -25.15 -1.89 -36.00
CA GLY A 684 -23.77 -1.76 -35.53
C GLY A 684 -23.26 -0.31 -35.68
N ALA A 685 -22.23 0.12 -34.98
CA ALA A 685 -21.34 -0.66 -34.12
C ALA A 685 -21.95 -1.12 -32.78
N HIS A 686 -21.43 -2.11 -32.03
CA HIS A 686 -20.18 -2.87 -32.20
C HIS A 686 -20.33 -4.41 -32.12
N ASP A 687 -19.58 -5.14 -32.97
CA ASP A 687 -19.99 -6.48 -33.47
C ASP A 687 -18.75 -7.34 -33.91
N LEU A 688 -18.71 -8.65 -33.57
CA LEU A 688 -17.58 -9.16 -32.74
C LEU A 688 -17.27 -10.71 -32.88
N PHE A 689 -16.65 -11.12 -34.02
CA PHE A 689 -16.75 -12.37 -34.88
C PHE A 689 -15.79 -13.63 -34.69
N SER A 690 -15.62 -14.65 -35.61
CA SER A 690 -14.84 -15.92 -35.31
C SER A 690 -14.31 -16.92 -36.41
N SER A 691 -13.47 -17.96 -36.08
CA SER A 691 -12.48 -18.58 -37.02
C SER A 691 -12.12 -20.07 -37.15
N ASP A 692 -11.36 -20.31 -38.24
CA ASP A 692 -10.07 -21.04 -38.26
C ASP A 692 -8.91 -20.28 -39.01
N GLY A 693 -9.15 -19.45 -40.04
CA GLY A 693 -8.35 -18.25 -40.39
C GLY A 693 -7.28 -18.07 -41.54
N THR A 694 -6.69 -19.04 -42.28
CA THR A 694 -5.95 -18.75 -43.59
C THR A 694 -6.20 -19.49 -44.94
N THR A 695 -6.46 -20.82 -45.06
CA THR A 695 -6.77 -21.52 -46.35
C THR A 695 -8.23 -22.04 -46.59
N GLU A 696 -8.89 -22.69 -45.61
CA GLU A 696 -10.34 -23.01 -45.56
C GLU A 696 -10.87 -23.01 -44.08
N GLY A 697 -11.90 -22.22 -43.67
CA GLY A 697 -12.33 -22.04 -42.25
C GLY A 697 -12.64 -20.62 -41.66
N THR A 698 -13.74 -19.86 -41.90
CA THR A 698 -13.98 -18.46 -41.35
C THR A 698 -15.50 -18.09 -41.22
N ILE A 699 -16.00 -17.28 -40.26
CA ILE A 699 -17.38 -17.44 -39.71
C ILE A 699 -18.01 -16.35 -38.75
N HIS A 700 -19.37 -16.14 -38.62
CA HIS A 700 -20.03 -15.02 -37.83
C HIS A 700 -21.30 -15.24 -36.96
N LEU A 701 -21.42 -14.37 -35.93
CA LEU A 701 -22.09 -14.52 -34.61
C LEU A 701 -23.18 -13.32 -34.46
N LYS A 702 -23.29 -12.49 -33.39
CA LYS A 702 -24.31 -11.38 -32.98
C LYS A 702 -24.08 -9.83 -33.03
N ALA A 703 -25.05 -9.02 -33.43
CA ALA A 703 -24.88 -7.58 -33.63
C ALA A 703 -25.35 -6.66 -32.48
N PHE A 704 -25.26 -5.36 -32.75
CA PHE A 704 -25.68 -4.23 -31.93
C PHE A 704 -26.93 -3.53 -32.50
N GLY A 705 -27.47 -2.56 -31.75
CA GLY A 705 -28.53 -1.66 -32.21
C GLY A 705 -28.36 -0.18 -31.87
N GLY A 706 -27.71 0.14 -30.74
CA GLY A 706 -27.46 1.53 -30.31
C GLY A 706 -26.37 2.30 -31.07
N SER A 707 -25.66 1.69 -32.03
CA SER A 707 -24.49 2.22 -32.77
C SER A 707 -23.23 2.63 -31.97
N SER A 708 -23.31 2.83 -30.64
CA SER A 708 -22.16 2.99 -29.74
C SER A 708 -22.54 2.90 -28.25
N GLY A 709 -21.71 2.26 -27.43
CA GLY A 709 -21.73 2.30 -25.95
C GLY A 709 -21.96 0.93 -25.29
N GLY A 710 -20.94 0.39 -24.62
CA GLY A 710 -20.99 -0.89 -23.91
C GLY A 710 -19.59 -1.50 -23.80
N ASP A 711 -18.76 -0.89 -22.93
CA ASP A 711 -17.32 -0.64 -23.20
C ASP A 711 -16.28 -1.06 -22.12
N ILE A 712 -16.65 -1.95 -21.19
CA ILE A 712 -15.96 -3.25 -20.95
C ILE A 712 -14.47 -3.28 -20.52
N GLN A 713 -14.12 -3.92 -19.37
CA GLN A 713 -12.75 -4.39 -19.05
C GLN A 713 -12.55 -5.78 -18.36
N PHE A 714 -13.36 -6.25 -17.37
CA PHE A 714 -12.97 -7.40 -16.49
C PHE A 714 -13.98 -8.58 -16.37
N MET A 715 -13.46 -9.81 -16.07
CA MET A 715 -14.09 -11.15 -16.17
C MET A 715 -13.36 -12.26 -15.34
N THR A 716 -13.90 -13.50 -15.13
CA THR A 716 -13.15 -14.63 -14.48
C THR A 716 -13.35 -16.02 -15.09
N VAL A 717 -12.39 -16.95 -14.95
CA VAL A 717 -12.29 -18.31 -15.53
C VAL A 717 -12.69 -19.42 -14.55
N LEU A 718 -13.48 -20.42 -14.94
CA LEU A 718 -13.62 -21.68 -14.17
C LEU A 718 -13.79 -22.89 -15.10
N ASN A 719 -12.96 -23.92 -15.04
CA ASN A 719 -13.05 -25.02 -16.04
C ASN A 719 -13.04 -24.45 -17.48
N ASP A 720 -12.19 -23.42 -17.65
CA ASP A 720 -12.07 -22.43 -18.73
C ASP A 720 -13.15 -21.31 -18.81
N GLU A 721 -14.22 -21.32 -18.00
CA GLU A 721 -15.40 -20.41 -18.05
C GLU A 721 -15.25 -18.90 -17.73
N LEU A 722 -15.44 -17.92 -18.65
CA LEU A 722 -15.24 -16.46 -18.37
C LEU A 722 -16.30 -15.34 -18.72
N TYR A 723 -16.59 -14.31 -17.88
CA TYR A 723 -17.80 -13.40 -17.89
C TYR A 723 -17.62 -11.84 -17.73
N PHE A 724 -18.26 -10.91 -18.49
CA PHE A 724 -17.95 -9.41 -18.49
C PHE A 724 -19.04 -8.34 -18.16
N VAL A 725 -19.14 -7.21 -18.92
CA VAL A 725 -19.67 -5.88 -18.44
C VAL A 725 -20.32 -4.85 -19.48
N ALA A 726 -21.61 -4.92 -19.93
CA ALA A 726 -22.39 -3.96 -20.82
C ALA A 726 -23.95 -4.23 -21.10
N LYS A 727 -24.58 -3.99 -22.29
CA LYS A 727 -26.08 -3.72 -22.50
C LYS A 727 -26.88 -4.46 -23.68
N ASN A 728 -28.05 -4.02 -24.23
CA ASN A 728 -29.38 -4.77 -24.35
C ASN A 728 -30.08 -5.41 -25.65
N PRO A 729 -30.08 -6.75 -25.93
CA PRO A 729 -31.00 -7.50 -26.88
C PRO A 729 -32.56 -7.72 -26.67
N GLU A 730 -33.09 -8.82 -26.06
CA GLU A 730 -34.55 -9.22 -25.91
C GLU A 730 -35.53 -8.21 -25.25
N THR A 731 -35.68 -8.14 -23.92
CA THR A 731 -36.92 -7.65 -23.23
C THR A 731 -36.72 -6.72 -22.00
N PHE A 732 -36.58 -5.42 -22.28
CA PHE A 732 -36.74 -4.20 -21.45
C PHE A 732 -35.71 -3.94 -20.32
N ARG A 733 -34.80 -4.88 -20.02
CA ARG A 733 -33.91 -4.82 -18.84
C ARG A 733 -32.50 -5.24 -19.14
N GLU A 734 -31.59 -5.09 -18.16
CA GLU A 734 -30.23 -5.58 -18.32
C GLU A 734 -30.02 -7.07 -17.94
N SER A 735 -28.87 -7.71 -18.19
CA SER A 735 -28.66 -9.17 -17.92
C SER A 735 -27.17 -9.57 -17.67
N VAL A 736 -26.45 -10.49 -18.41
CA VAL A 736 -25.21 -11.22 -17.87
C VAL A 736 -24.11 -12.02 -18.70
N TYR A 737 -23.66 -11.65 -19.91
CA TYR A 737 -22.90 -12.47 -20.93
C TYR A 737 -21.56 -13.27 -20.66
N LYS A 738 -21.28 -14.27 -21.55
CA LYS A 738 -20.01 -14.99 -21.88
C LYS A 738 -19.97 -15.46 -23.35
N THR A 739 -18.82 -16.00 -23.80
CA THR A 739 -18.55 -16.55 -25.14
C THR A 739 -17.20 -17.27 -25.28
N ASP A 740 -17.28 -18.56 -25.65
CA ASP A 740 -16.58 -19.81 -25.27
C ASP A 740 -15.67 -20.53 -26.37
N GLY A 741 -15.90 -21.76 -26.93
CA GLY A 741 -15.43 -22.34 -28.26
C GLY A 741 -16.28 -22.46 -29.65
N THR A 742 -17.64 -22.61 -29.78
CA THR A 742 -18.52 -22.74 -31.04
C THR A 742 -20.04 -22.26 -30.94
N LEU A 743 -21.12 -22.72 -31.67
CA LEU A 743 -22.40 -21.93 -31.88
C LEU A 743 -23.95 -22.37 -31.73
N GLU A 744 -24.39 -23.30 -30.90
CA GLU A 744 -25.76 -23.79 -30.62
C GLU A 744 -26.00 -23.89 -29.07
N GLY A 745 -25.23 -23.15 -28.25
CA GLY A 745 -25.28 -23.14 -26.77
C GLY A 745 -24.02 -22.65 -25.93
N THR A 746 -23.72 -21.34 -25.61
CA THR A 746 -24.84 -19.30 -23.90
C THR A 746 -25.59 -19.58 -22.52
N LYS A 747 -24.94 -19.92 -21.40
CA LYS A 747 -25.60 -20.81 -20.46
C LYS A 747 -26.41 -19.99 -19.48
N LEU A 748 -27.41 -19.25 -19.95
CA LEU A 748 -27.82 -18.03 -19.27
C LEU A 748 -28.42 -18.23 -17.86
N MET A 749 -28.15 -17.37 -16.87
CA MET A 749 -28.48 -17.60 -15.44
C MET A 749 -29.24 -16.50 -14.72
N VAL A 750 -28.81 -15.25 -14.83
CA VAL A 750 -29.46 -14.10 -14.21
C VAL A 750 -29.74 -12.98 -15.20
N ASP A 751 -30.95 -12.45 -15.17
CA ASP A 751 -31.54 -11.85 -16.36
C ASP A 751 -31.99 -10.40 -16.17
N GLY A 752 -33.15 -10.01 -16.69
CA GLY A 752 -33.76 -8.70 -16.44
C GLY A 752 -33.89 -8.27 -14.97
N GLY A 753 -34.45 -9.07 -14.04
CA GLY A 753 -34.75 -10.48 -14.21
C GLY A 753 -35.11 -11.20 -12.94
N THR A 754 -34.40 -12.30 -12.69
CA THR A 754 -34.29 -13.06 -11.45
C THR A 754 -33.83 -12.22 -10.29
N ILE A 755 -33.41 -10.99 -10.56
CA ILE A 755 -33.37 -9.94 -9.56
C ILE A 755 -34.49 -8.95 -9.87
N GLY A 756 -34.30 -8.01 -10.81
CA GLY A 756 -35.23 -6.89 -10.92
C GLY A 756 -35.22 -6.25 -12.29
N VAL A 757 -34.36 -5.22 -12.43
CA VAL A 757 -34.39 -4.30 -13.59
C VAL A 757 -33.01 -3.78 -14.04
N HIS A 758 -32.03 -3.54 -13.14
CA HIS A 758 -30.78 -2.83 -13.47
C HIS A 758 -29.52 -3.56 -12.94
N PRO A 759 -28.97 -4.56 -13.64
CA PRO A 759 -27.69 -5.22 -13.26
C PRO A 759 -26.39 -4.38 -13.30
N ASP A 760 -26.35 -3.21 -12.64
CA ASP A 760 -25.14 -2.39 -12.51
C ASP A 760 -24.33 -2.74 -11.25
N ILE A 761 -23.08 -3.23 -11.39
CA ILE A 761 -22.30 -3.95 -10.34
C ILE A 761 -20.76 -3.86 -10.55
N ASN A 762 -19.84 -4.82 -10.20
CA ASN A 762 -18.42 -4.40 -9.97
C ASN A 762 -17.06 -5.21 -10.06
N VAL A 763 -16.85 -6.55 -10.10
CA VAL A 763 -15.57 -7.34 -10.42
C VAL A 763 -15.55 -8.74 -9.71
N ILE A 764 -14.73 -9.69 -10.19
CA ILE A 764 -15.01 -11.14 -10.24
C ILE A 764 -13.78 -12.09 -10.09
N THR A 765 -13.93 -13.29 -9.48
CA THR A 765 -12.90 -14.36 -9.22
C THR A 765 -13.54 -15.71 -8.78
N THR A 766 -12.76 -16.81 -8.73
CA THR A 766 -13.15 -18.21 -8.45
C THR A 766 -12.49 -18.81 -7.18
N CYS A 767 -13.02 -19.93 -6.65
CA CYS A 767 -12.41 -20.69 -5.54
C CYS A 767 -12.91 -22.15 -5.44
N GLY A 768 -12.01 -23.13 -5.39
CA GLY A 768 -12.38 -24.56 -5.41
C GLY A 768 -13.30 -24.91 -6.61
N ASP A 769 -14.40 -25.62 -6.36
CA ASP A 769 -15.41 -26.00 -7.35
C ASP A 769 -16.25 -24.82 -7.93
N TYR A 770 -16.10 -23.56 -7.48
CA TYR A 770 -17.13 -22.53 -7.71
C TYR A 770 -16.64 -21.12 -8.14
N VAL A 771 -17.58 -20.22 -8.51
CA VAL A 771 -17.30 -18.81 -8.88
C VAL A 771 -18.03 -17.79 -8.02
N TYR A 772 -17.37 -16.66 -7.69
CA TYR A 772 -17.74 -15.79 -6.58
C TYR A 772 -17.78 -14.27 -6.91
N PHE A 773 -18.60 -13.46 -6.20
CA PHE A 773 -18.64 -11.97 -6.17
C PHE A 773 -19.63 -11.34 -5.12
N VAL A 774 -20.50 -10.35 -5.41
CA VAL A 774 -21.39 -9.57 -4.46
C VAL A 774 -22.71 -9.10 -5.15
N ALA A 775 -23.62 -8.26 -4.60
CA ALA A 775 -24.49 -7.46 -5.49
C ALA A 775 -24.89 -6.09 -4.94
N GLU A 776 -24.54 -5.06 -5.71
CA GLU A 776 -24.48 -3.66 -5.30
C GLU A 776 -25.74 -3.01 -4.79
N LYS A 777 -25.58 -1.77 -4.32
CA LYS A 777 -26.70 -0.85 -4.23
C LYS A 777 -26.38 0.61 -4.49
N GLU A 778 -27.35 1.22 -5.15
CA GLU A 778 -27.60 2.64 -5.10
C GLU A 778 -28.21 3.04 -3.72
N ASN A 779 -28.45 4.33 -3.50
CA ASN A 779 -29.56 4.87 -2.72
C ASN A 779 -29.59 4.89 -1.18
N SER A 780 -28.80 4.14 -0.38
CA SER A 780 -28.80 4.33 1.11
C SER A 780 -27.69 3.60 1.89
N TYR A 781 -27.62 3.89 3.20
CA TYR A 781 -26.88 3.18 4.24
C TYR A 781 -27.73 2.05 4.88
N ASN A 782 -27.74 0.80 4.37
CA ASN A 782 -28.37 -0.32 5.12
C ASN A 782 -27.98 -1.78 4.84
N GLY A 783 -27.85 -2.25 3.58
CA GLY A 783 -28.52 -3.53 3.29
C GLY A 783 -28.19 -4.39 2.06
N ALA A 784 -27.88 -5.68 2.31
CA ALA A 784 -27.80 -6.83 1.41
C ALA A 784 -28.57 -8.10 1.90
N GLU A 785 -28.71 -9.07 1.01
CA GLU A 785 -28.89 -10.51 1.26
C GLU A 785 -27.72 -11.25 0.58
N LEU A 786 -27.83 -12.57 0.35
CA LEU A 786 -26.79 -13.36 -0.28
C LEU A 786 -27.27 -14.73 -0.81
N TRP A 787 -27.27 -14.87 -2.14
CA TRP A 787 -27.23 -16.16 -2.85
C TRP A 787 -26.12 -16.06 -3.95
N ARG A 788 -25.55 -17.20 -4.41
CA ARG A 788 -24.10 -17.33 -4.73
C ARG A 788 -23.66 -17.26 -6.29
N THR A 789 -22.73 -18.03 -6.92
CA THR A 789 -22.37 -18.26 -8.38
C THR A 789 -21.44 -19.47 -8.69
N ALA A 790 -21.41 -19.99 -9.93
CA ALA A 790 -20.40 -20.91 -10.51
C ALA A 790 -20.65 -21.27 -12.00
N GLY A 791 -21.92 -21.28 -12.41
CA GLY A 791 -22.53 -21.43 -13.77
C GLY A 791 -23.99 -21.98 -14.12
N SER A 792 -24.60 -23.08 -13.68
CA SER A 792 -25.81 -23.74 -14.22
C SER A 792 -26.93 -23.95 -13.19
N PRO A 793 -28.12 -23.42 -13.49
CA PRO A 793 -28.93 -22.57 -12.62
C PRO A 793 -29.15 -23.12 -11.21
N GLU A 794 -29.34 -24.44 -11.11
CA GLU A 794 -29.89 -25.12 -9.94
C GLU A 794 -28.91 -25.56 -8.88
N THR A 795 -27.68 -25.91 -9.22
CA THR A 795 -26.89 -26.89 -8.44
C THR A 795 -26.23 -26.26 -7.19
N THR A 796 -27.07 -25.72 -6.30
CA THR A 796 -26.96 -24.37 -5.73
C THR A 796 -27.75 -24.25 -4.42
N ILE A 797 -27.39 -23.32 -3.50
CA ILE A 797 -27.93 -23.29 -2.12
C ILE A 797 -28.09 -21.88 -1.49
N ARG A 798 -29.16 -21.68 -0.70
CA ARG A 798 -29.33 -20.54 0.22
C ARG A 798 -28.45 -20.70 1.45
N LEU A 799 -27.83 -19.61 1.91
CA LEU A 799 -26.71 -19.62 2.84
C LEU A 799 -27.00 -19.46 4.35
N THR A 800 -28.24 -19.56 4.83
CA THR A 800 -28.52 -19.30 6.26
C THR A 800 -29.39 -20.29 7.02
N LYS A 801 -29.16 -20.26 8.34
CA LYS A 801 -30.04 -20.77 9.41
C LYS A 801 -31.16 -19.78 9.82
N THR A 802 -31.05 -18.51 9.39
CA THR A 802 -32.10 -17.47 9.20
C THR A 802 -32.71 -16.75 10.43
N THR A 803 -33.23 -15.55 10.15
CA THR A 803 -34.17 -14.72 10.95
C THR A 803 -33.62 -13.92 12.15
N GLU A 804 -34.43 -12.95 12.60
CA GLU A 804 -34.27 -11.97 13.68
C GLU A 804 -33.06 -10.99 13.63
N GLY A 805 -32.06 -11.23 12.77
CA GLY A 805 -31.02 -10.25 12.38
C GLY A 805 -29.80 -10.18 13.31
N VAL A 806 -28.59 -9.99 12.74
CA VAL A 806 -27.32 -10.02 13.52
C VAL A 806 -26.20 -9.10 12.98
N TYR A 807 -25.99 -9.02 11.67
CA TYR A 807 -24.67 -8.71 11.07
C TYR A 807 -24.62 -7.39 10.26
N ASN A 808 -23.46 -6.74 10.03
CA ASN A 808 -23.41 -5.33 9.57
C ASN A 808 -22.66 -4.99 8.24
N TYR A 809 -21.32 -5.03 8.11
CA TYR A 809 -20.53 -4.62 6.91
C TYR A 809 -19.26 -5.47 6.59
N ILE A 810 -18.92 -5.72 5.29
CA ILE A 810 -17.68 -6.38 4.75
C ILE A 810 -17.09 -5.68 3.50
N SER A 811 -15.77 -5.75 3.29
CA SER A 811 -15.10 -5.31 2.05
C SER A 811 -14.12 -6.26 1.33
N SER A 812 -13.78 -7.47 1.82
CA SER A 812 -12.74 -8.36 1.24
C SER A 812 -13.15 -9.78 0.82
N LEU A 813 -12.60 -10.33 -0.29
CA LEU A 813 -12.99 -11.62 -0.89
C LEU A 813 -12.05 -12.26 -2.02
N ALA A 814 -11.41 -13.47 -1.90
CA ALA A 814 -10.84 -14.30 -3.03
C ALA A 814 -10.64 -15.85 -2.86
N CYS A 815 -9.43 -16.40 -2.55
CA CYS A 815 -9.22 -17.88 -2.41
C CYS A 815 -7.95 -18.42 -1.66
N PHE A 816 -8.12 -19.25 -0.61
CA PHE A 816 -7.07 -20.04 0.09
C PHE A 816 -7.69 -21.36 0.55
N GLN A 817 -6.99 -22.49 0.37
CA GLN A 817 -7.32 -23.81 0.97
C GLN A 817 -8.81 -24.17 0.79
N ASP A 818 -9.38 -23.81 -0.36
CA ASP A 818 -10.80 -24.02 -0.70
C ASP A 818 -11.79 -23.39 0.32
N ASN A 819 -11.28 -22.46 1.14
CA ASN A 819 -11.87 -21.85 2.33
C ASN A 819 -11.79 -20.32 2.25
N ILE A 820 -12.68 -19.66 2.99
CA ILE A 820 -13.21 -18.32 2.65
C ILE A 820 -13.03 -17.33 3.83
N TYR A 821 -13.11 -15.99 3.69
CA TYR A 821 -12.93 -15.01 4.79
C TYR A 821 -13.58 -13.62 4.54
N PHE A 822 -13.95 -12.85 5.59
CA PHE A 822 -14.70 -11.57 5.42
C PHE A 822 -14.61 -10.45 6.53
N LYS A 823 -15.69 -10.07 7.28
CA LYS A 823 -15.85 -8.87 8.18
C LYS A 823 -17.24 -8.85 8.89
N ASP A 824 -17.54 -7.88 9.77
CA ASP A 824 -18.91 -7.63 10.27
C ASP A 824 -19.31 -6.21 10.80
N ALA A 825 -18.57 -5.40 11.57
CA ALA A 825 -19.00 -4.03 11.99
C ALA A 825 -17.88 -3.08 12.51
N TYR A 826 -18.12 -2.14 13.45
CA TYR A 826 -17.26 -0.97 13.80
C TYR A 826 -16.33 -1.07 15.06
N ASN A 827 -15.04 -0.82 14.85
CA ASN A 827 -13.99 -0.38 15.80
C ASN A 827 -13.33 -1.28 16.90
N THR A 828 -13.18 -2.61 16.76
CA THR A 828 -12.30 -3.50 17.61
C THR A 828 -11.52 -4.60 16.77
N PRO A 829 -11.52 -5.99 16.90
CA PRO A 829 -10.28 -6.78 16.63
C PRO A 829 -10.16 -8.19 15.89
N GLU A 830 -11.16 -9.02 15.53
CA GLU A 830 -10.97 -10.43 14.97
C GLU A 830 -11.55 -10.76 13.53
N ILE A 831 -11.23 -11.92 12.85
CA ILE A 831 -11.49 -12.34 11.40
C ILE A 831 -12.79 -13.19 11.14
N TRP A 832 -13.22 -13.59 9.91
CA TRP A 832 -14.30 -14.61 9.57
C TRP A 832 -13.88 -15.66 8.50
N ARG A 833 -14.71 -16.71 8.22
CA ARG A 833 -14.62 -17.73 7.14
C ARG A 833 -15.91 -18.48 6.80
N THR A 834 -15.96 -19.12 5.63
CA THR A 834 -16.83 -20.28 5.33
C THR A 834 -16.06 -21.36 4.54
N ASP A 835 -16.74 -22.47 4.22
CA ASP A 835 -16.38 -23.46 3.18
C ASP A 835 -17.40 -23.44 2.00
N GLY A 836 -18.31 -22.46 2.02
CA GLY A 836 -19.45 -22.31 1.11
C GLY A 836 -20.73 -23.01 1.61
N SER A 837 -20.67 -23.77 2.70
CA SER A 837 -21.85 -24.36 3.32
C SER A 837 -22.65 -23.26 4.05
N PRO A 838 -23.96 -23.14 3.79
CA PRO A 838 -24.90 -22.31 4.56
C PRO A 838 -24.86 -22.50 6.09
N GLU A 839 -24.26 -23.62 6.49
CA GLU A 839 -24.21 -24.08 7.87
C GLU A 839 -22.87 -23.78 8.55
N ASN A 840 -21.81 -23.47 7.81
CA ASN A 840 -20.42 -23.41 8.28
C ASN A 840 -19.77 -22.04 7.98
N THR A 841 -20.43 -20.97 8.42
CA THR A 841 -19.91 -19.62 8.34
C THR A 841 -19.58 -19.16 9.75
N ASP A 842 -18.29 -18.94 10.04
CA ASP A 842 -17.76 -18.70 11.40
C ASP A 842 -16.82 -17.50 11.48
N LEU A 843 -16.88 -16.74 12.57
CA LEU A 843 -15.89 -15.71 12.93
C LEU A 843 -14.58 -16.42 13.35
N ILE A 844 -13.44 -16.02 12.81
CA ILE A 844 -12.08 -16.50 13.12
C ILE A 844 -11.42 -15.58 14.14
N SER A 845 -10.90 -16.15 15.23
CA SER A 845 -10.08 -15.43 16.21
C SER A 845 -8.60 -15.38 15.84
N TYR A 846 -7.92 -14.24 16.05
CA TYR A 846 -6.48 -14.12 15.83
C TYR A 846 -5.79 -13.24 16.89
N THR A 847 -4.73 -13.75 17.51
CA THR A 847 -3.86 -12.98 18.40
C THR A 847 -2.85 -12.18 17.59
N VAL A 848 -2.92 -10.87 17.74
CA VAL A 848 -1.82 -9.94 17.44
C VAL A 848 -0.68 -10.18 18.44
N ASN A 849 0.56 -10.03 17.97
CA ASN A 849 1.78 -10.24 18.75
C ASN A 849 2.52 -8.90 18.97
N GLY A 850 3.73 -8.93 19.55
CA GLY A 850 4.56 -7.74 19.77
C GLY A 850 3.91 -6.69 20.67
N GLY A 851 3.48 -5.57 20.09
CA GLY A 851 3.06 -4.39 20.86
C GLY A 851 2.02 -3.46 20.23
N VAL A 852 1.40 -3.78 19.07
CA VAL A 852 0.30 -2.97 18.52
C VAL A 852 -1.00 -3.29 19.27
N PRO A 853 -1.66 -2.31 19.92
CA PRO A 853 -2.97 -2.55 20.53
C PRO A 853 -3.97 -2.93 19.43
N THR A 854 -4.66 -4.06 19.55
CA THR A 854 -5.71 -4.53 18.60
C THR A 854 -6.81 -3.51 18.33
N ASP A 855 -6.98 -2.55 19.23
CA ASP A 855 -7.99 -1.49 19.12
C ASP A 855 -7.52 -0.39 18.16
N ASP A 856 -6.21 -0.13 18.14
CA ASP A 856 -5.49 0.65 17.13
C ASP A 856 -4.99 -0.22 15.97
N LEU A 857 -5.24 -1.54 15.99
CA LEU A 857 -5.18 -2.40 14.81
C LEU A 857 -6.44 -2.12 13.97
N MET A 858 -6.39 -1.07 13.17
CA MET A 858 -7.50 -0.52 12.40
C MET A 858 -7.64 -1.15 10.99
N ILE A 859 -8.81 -1.07 10.36
CA ILE A 859 -9.37 -2.18 9.57
C ILE A 859 -10.19 -1.75 8.32
N ASN A 860 -9.78 -1.93 7.03
CA ASN A 860 -10.68 -1.79 5.82
C ASN A 860 -10.55 -2.65 4.47
N LYS A 861 -9.54 -3.48 4.07
CA LYS A 861 -9.68 -4.65 3.10
C LYS A 861 -9.00 -6.04 3.44
N LEU A 862 -8.20 -6.87 2.69
CA LEU A 862 -7.54 -8.20 3.10
C LEU A 862 -6.66 -8.96 1.99
N VAL A 863 -6.30 -10.29 1.83
CA VAL A 863 -5.50 -10.91 0.62
C VAL A 863 -5.09 -12.44 0.54
N ALA A 864 -5.02 -13.26 -0.57
CA ALA A 864 -4.60 -14.73 -0.62
C ALA A 864 -3.39 -15.37 -1.40
N GLY A 865 -2.71 -16.39 -0.84
CA GLY A 865 -1.43 -17.00 -1.32
C GLY A 865 -1.43 -18.52 -1.13
N LYS A 866 -0.27 -19.18 -1.05
CA LYS A 866 -0.19 -20.66 -1.04
C LYS A 866 -0.44 -21.28 0.34
N ASN A 867 0.09 -20.73 1.44
CA ASN A 867 0.22 -21.42 2.74
C ASN A 867 0.06 -20.56 4.02
N VAL A 868 -0.38 -19.31 3.98
CA VAL A 868 -0.32 -18.39 5.14
C VAL A 868 -1.61 -17.51 5.18
N LEU A 869 -1.81 -16.64 6.17
CA LEU A 869 -3.12 -15.99 6.40
C LEU A 869 -3.07 -14.46 6.64
N TYR A 870 -2.16 -13.76 5.96
CA TYR A 870 -1.88 -12.31 5.99
C TYR A 870 -3.05 -11.31 6.05
N PHE A 871 -2.73 -10.09 6.51
CA PHE A 871 -3.62 -8.92 6.59
C PHE A 871 -2.83 -7.60 6.67
N LEU A 872 -3.50 -6.46 6.85
CA LEU A 872 -3.00 -5.06 6.95
C LEU A 872 -3.68 -4.25 8.10
N GLY A 873 -3.56 -4.75 9.32
CA GLY A 873 -4.29 -4.29 10.50
C GLY A 873 -3.53 -3.16 11.19
N SER A 874 -4.15 -2.02 11.37
CA SER A 874 -3.42 -0.77 11.29
C SER A 874 -2.35 -0.49 12.29
N THR A 875 -1.70 0.64 12.02
CA THR A 875 -1.70 1.67 13.06
C THR A 875 -1.99 3.11 12.61
N SER A 876 -2.59 3.90 13.51
CA SER A 876 -2.52 5.37 13.46
C SER A 876 -1.10 5.92 13.71
N GLU A 877 -0.18 5.06 14.17
CA GLU A 877 1.26 5.30 14.16
C GLU A 877 1.82 5.22 12.72
N SER A 878 0.93 5.17 11.70
CA SER A 878 0.66 6.32 10.80
C SER A 878 -0.68 6.23 10.00
N GLY A 879 -0.78 5.42 8.94
CA GLY A 879 -1.96 5.25 8.03
C GLY A 879 -2.01 4.05 7.04
N GLU A 880 -0.89 3.35 6.70
CA GLU A 880 -0.68 1.94 6.23
C GLU A 880 0.61 1.01 6.45
N GLU A 881 0.72 -0.04 7.31
CA GLU A 881 1.72 -1.15 7.12
C GLU A 881 1.48 -2.53 7.79
N LEU A 882 1.64 -3.57 6.93
CA LEU A 882 2.11 -4.97 7.02
C LEU A 882 1.70 -6.08 8.03
N TYR A 883 1.03 -7.20 7.60
CA TYR A 883 0.92 -8.46 8.40
C TYR A 883 0.80 -9.81 7.67
N ALA A 884 1.30 -10.87 8.32
CA ALA A 884 1.18 -12.27 7.94
C ALA A 884 0.59 -13.09 9.10
N ILE A 885 -0.51 -13.84 8.93
CA ILE A 885 -0.88 -14.83 9.96
C ILE A 885 -0.11 -16.13 9.72
N GLN A 886 0.83 -16.44 10.60
CA GLN A 886 1.61 -17.68 10.55
C GLN A 886 0.86 -18.88 11.17
N ASN A 887 1.29 -20.07 10.79
CA ASN A 887 0.43 -21.25 10.72
C ASN A 887 0.41 -22.09 12.03
N GLY A 888 -0.76 -22.65 12.37
CA GLY A 888 -1.06 -23.32 13.63
C GLY A 888 -0.56 -24.76 13.78
N GLU A 889 0.71 -25.01 13.50
CA GLU A 889 1.53 -25.98 14.26
C GLU A 889 2.94 -25.40 14.34
N ILE A 890 3.26 -24.73 15.45
CA ILE A 890 4.65 -24.52 15.82
C ILE A 890 5.21 -25.91 16.14
N ALA A 891 6.01 -26.45 15.23
CA ALA A 891 7.05 -27.39 15.63
C ALA A 891 7.93 -26.63 16.63
N VAL A 892 7.72 -26.91 17.92
CA VAL A 892 8.71 -26.58 18.95
C VAL A 892 9.91 -27.46 18.63
N LEU A 893 10.80 -26.96 17.78
CA LEU A 893 12.13 -27.54 17.64
C LEU A 893 12.93 -27.11 18.86
N PRO A 894 13.60 -28.06 19.54
CA PRO A 894 14.35 -27.77 20.75
C PRO A 894 15.48 -26.81 20.42
N VAL A 895 15.71 -25.90 21.37
CA VAL A 895 16.93 -25.11 21.50
C VAL A 895 18.12 -26.08 21.44
N ASP A 896 18.78 -26.16 20.30
CA ASP A 896 20.14 -26.69 20.18
C ASP A 896 20.93 -25.77 19.23
N GLU A 897 21.66 -24.85 19.87
CA GLU A 897 22.89 -24.15 19.48
C GLU A 897 23.25 -24.05 17.98
N ILE A 898 23.08 -22.85 17.41
CA ILE A 898 23.83 -22.38 16.22
C ILE A 898 25.05 -21.57 16.71
N PRO A 899 26.24 -21.70 16.08
CA PRO A 899 27.51 -21.24 16.65
C PRO A 899 27.63 -19.72 16.67
N SER A 900 28.15 -19.19 17.77
CA SER A 900 28.49 -17.79 17.99
C SER A 900 29.42 -17.22 16.90
N GLU A 901 28.92 -16.33 16.05
CA GLU A 901 29.78 -15.27 15.53
C GLU A 901 30.07 -14.30 16.68
N ASN A 902 31.36 -14.20 17.02
CA ASN A 902 31.87 -13.35 18.10
C ASN A 902 31.67 -11.89 17.72
N LEU A 903 30.65 -11.26 18.32
CA LEU A 903 30.49 -9.82 18.35
C LEU A 903 31.70 -9.17 19.05
N SER A 904 32.13 -8.01 18.55
CA SER A 904 33.21 -7.21 19.15
C SER A 904 32.92 -6.92 20.62
N THR A 905 33.94 -6.90 21.48
CA THR A 905 33.75 -6.60 22.92
C THR A 905 33.49 -5.12 23.21
N ASP A 906 33.78 -4.23 22.25
CA ASP A 906 33.66 -2.77 22.41
C ASP A 906 32.57 -2.21 21.48
N LEU A 907 31.33 -2.70 21.63
CA LEU A 907 30.23 -2.32 20.75
C LEU A 907 29.62 -0.95 21.05
N PHE A 908 29.75 -0.39 22.26
CA PHE A 908 29.03 0.81 22.66
C PHE A 908 29.93 1.89 23.26
N THR A 909 29.71 3.13 22.85
CA THR A 909 30.20 4.35 23.49
C THR A 909 29.07 4.91 24.36
N ILE A 910 29.36 5.23 25.62
CA ILE A 910 28.38 5.80 26.56
C ILE A 910 28.88 7.15 27.07
N GLU A 911 28.08 8.19 26.88
CA GLU A 911 28.30 9.52 27.44
C GLU A 911 27.21 9.87 28.45
N ILE A 912 27.58 10.51 29.56
CA ILE A 912 26.66 10.89 30.63
C ILE A 912 26.79 12.37 30.96
N SER A 913 25.65 13.01 31.16
CA SER A 913 25.53 14.36 31.68
C SER A 913 24.90 14.31 33.07
N ASN A 914 25.64 14.75 34.08
CA ASN A 914 25.12 14.84 35.44
C ASN A 914 24.01 15.88 35.55
N GLU A 915 23.23 15.80 36.63
CA GLU A 915 22.17 16.75 36.92
C GLU A 915 22.74 18.18 37.00
N THR A 916 22.10 19.10 36.29
CA THR A 916 22.60 20.48 36.24
C THR A 916 22.46 21.22 37.57
N CYS A 917 21.46 20.89 38.39
CA CYS A 917 21.25 21.50 39.70
C CYS A 917 20.56 20.48 40.61
N ALA A 918 20.91 20.42 41.89
CA ALA A 918 20.29 19.50 42.84
C ALA A 918 18.75 19.53 42.78
N GLY A 919 18.14 18.37 42.56
CA GLY A 919 16.68 18.16 42.58
C GLY A 919 15.94 18.66 41.34
N LYS A 920 16.62 18.81 40.20
CA LYS A 920 16.05 19.02 38.87
C LYS A 920 15.72 17.75 38.13
N ASP A 921 16.30 16.62 38.54
CA ASP A 921 16.14 15.32 37.91
C ASP A 921 16.38 15.42 36.39
N ASN A 922 17.44 16.13 35.97
CA ASN A 922 17.71 16.44 34.57
C ASN A 922 19.06 15.92 34.05
N GLY A 923 19.56 14.83 34.63
CA GLY A 923 20.70 14.12 34.05
C GLY A 923 20.33 13.50 32.69
N GLU A 924 21.34 13.28 31.85
CA GLU A 924 21.19 12.72 30.52
C GLU A 924 22.16 11.55 30.29
N LEU A 925 21.74 10.58 29.49
CA LEU A 925 22.52 9.45 29.02
C LEU A 925 22.47 9.43 27.50
N PHE A 926 23.63 9.29 26.86
CA PHE A 926 23.77 9.05 25.43
C PHE A 926 24.52 7.74 25.21
N ILE A 927 24.02 6.89 24.33
CA ILE A 927 24.64 5.63 23.93
C ILE A 927 24.78 5.67 22.41
N GLU A 928 25.93 5.26 21.90
CA GLU A 928 26.19 5.08 20.47
C GLU A 928 26.81 3.70 20.25
N ALA A 929 26.17 2.84 19.47
CA ALA A 929 26.68 1.55 19.06
C ALA A 929 27.62 1.70 17.86
N SER A 930 28.70 0.94 17.78
CA SER A 930 29.64 0.94 16.65
C SER A 930 29.08 0.22 15.41
N GLU A 931 28.07 -0.63 15.58
CA GLU A 931 27.35 -1.38 14.54
C GLU A 931 25.83 -1.27 14.79
N GLU A 932 25.00 -1.41 13.76
CA GLU A 932 23.54 -1.27 13.87
C GLU A 932 22.87 -2.63 14.12
N HIS A 933 22.19 -2.76 15.26
CA HIS A 933 21.41 -3.96 15.62
C HIS A 933 20.16 -3.56 16.45
N PRO A 934 19.12 -4.39 16.53
CA PRO A 934 17.95 -4.12 17.37
C PRO A 934 18.32 -4.33 18.85
N PHE A 935 18.95 -3.32 19.45
CA PHE A 935 19.39 -3.35 20.83
C PHE A 935 18.24 -3.01 21.78
N LEU A 936 18.18 -3.74 22.88
CA LEU A 936 17.29 -3.46 23.99
C LEU A 936 18.13 -3.05 25.21
N ALA A 937 18.09 -1.77 25.56
CA ALA A 937 18.71 -1.24 26.77
C ALA A 937 17.71 -1.30 27.94
N GLU A 938 17.98 -2.14 28.93
CA GLU A 938 17.22 -2.16 30.18
C GLU A 938 17.93 -1.31 31.24
N ILE A 939 17.26 -0.26 31.73
CA ILE A 939 17.75 0.64 32.78
C ILE A 939 16.79 0.56 33.96
N ASN A 940 17.26 0.03 35.10
CA ASN A 940 16.47 -0.10 36.35
C ASN A 940 15.07 -0.74 36.13
N GLY A 941 14.97 -1.80 35.33
CA GLY A 941 13.72 -2.53 35.09
C GLY A 941 12.81 -1.92 34.02
N LYS A 942 13.25 -0.87 33.31
CA LYS A 942 12.54 -0.27 32.19
C LYS A 942 13.36 -0.42 30.91
N ALA A 943 12.75 -0.98 29.87
CA ALA A 943 13.40 -1.26 28.60
C ALA A 943 13.26 -0.08 27.61
N TYR A 944 14.31 0.13 26.83
CA TYR A 944 14.43 1.18 25.82
C TYR A 944 15.07 0.59 24.56
N SER A 945 14.37 0.58 23.43
CA SER A 945 14.87 0.02 22.17
C SER A 945 15.65 1.07 21.37
N PHE A 946 16.74 0.67 20.74
CA PHE A 946 17.53 1.54 19.86
C PHE A 946 18.35 0.72 18.84
N PHE A 947 18.74 1.35 17.71
CA PHE A 947 19.51 0.68 16.65
C PHE A 947 20.98 1.09 16.61
N LYS A 948 21.22 2.40 16.64
CA LYS A 948 22.55 3.00 16.65
C LYS A 948 22.75 3.85 17.88
N GLU A 949 21.82 4.74 18.18
CA GLU A 949 21.95 5.71 19.27
C GLU A 949 20.74 5.71 20.20
N LEU A 950 20.97 5.92 21.50
CA LEU A 950 19.92 6.11 22.50
C LEU A 950 20.21 7.36 23.33
N MET A 951 19.27 8.31 23.34
CA MET A 951 19.32 9.50 24.19
C MET A 951 18.22 9.44 25.25
N LEU A 952 18.59 9.52 26.52
CA LEU A 952 17.65 9.61 27.64
C LEU A 952 17.93 10.84 28.47
N GLY A 953 16.93 11.70 28.63
CA GLY A 953 16.98 12.84 29.53
C GLY A 953 16.14 12.63 30.79
N ASN A 954 16.21 13.60 31.69
CA ASN A 954 15.46 13.62 32.94
C ASN A 954 15.79 12.48 33.94
N LEU A 955 17.04 12.03 33.96
CA LEU A 955 17.52 11.05 34.93
C LEU A 955 17.78 11.72 36.28
N LYS A 956 17.36 11.03 37.36
CA LYS A 956 17.58 11.46 38.73
C LYS A 956 19.04 11.18 39.12
N PRO A 957 19.58 11.87 40.13
CA PRO A 957 20.85 11.47 40.72
C PRO A 957 20.74 10.09 41.37
N ASP A 958 21.35 9.08 40.74
CA ASP A 958 21.37 7.71 41.23
C ASP A 958 22.49 6.91 40.52
N ASP A 959 22.77 5.72 41.06
CA ASP A 959 23.58 4.72 40.37
C ASP A 959 22.66 3.92 39.43
N TYR A 960 23.04 3.83 38.15
CA TYR A 960 22.28 3.16 37.10
C TYR A 960 23.04 1.95 36.57
N THR A 961 22.33 0.82 36.47
CA THR A 961 22.78 -0.32 35.68
C THR A 961 21.98 -0.34 34.39
N ILE A 962 22.68 -0.32 33.27
CA ILE A 962 22.10 -0.55 31.94
C ILE A 962 22.59 -1.88 31.42
N CYS A 963 21.69 -2.75 31.00
CA CYS A 963 22.03 -3.98 30.29
C CYS A 963 21.49 -3.89 28.87
N ILE A 964 22.40 -3.98 27.89
CA ILE A 964 22.05 -3.93 26.48
C ILE A 964 22.07 -5.36 25.94
N THR A 965 20.94 -5.83 25.43
CA THR A 965 20.79 -7.12 24.76
C THR A 965 20.46 -6.90 23.28
N ILE A 966 20.55 -7.95 22.47
CA ILE A 966 19.98 -7.97 21.12
C ILE A 966 18.83 -8.98 21.18
N GLU A 967 17.63 -8.57 20.77
CA GLU A 967 16.40 -9.35 21.00
C GLU A 967 16.44 -10.74 20.33
N SER A 968 17.18 -10.88 19.23
CA SER A 968 17.41 -12.15 18.52
C SER A 968 18.59 -12.99 19.07
N ARG A 969 19.33 -12.51 20.08
CA ARG A 969 20.53 -13.14 20.65
C ARG A 969 20.42 -13.28 22.17
N THR A 970 20.10 -14.47 22.65
CA THR A 970 20.06 -14.76 24.10
C THR A 970 21.43 -14.84 24.76
N ASP A 971 22.50 -14.97 23.96
CA ASP A 971 23.89 -15.05 24.40
C ASP A 971 24.59 -13.68 24.48
N PHE A 972 23.95 -12.62 23.98
CA PHE A 972 24.53 -11.29 23.94
C PHE A 972 23.86 -10.37 24.98
N GLN A 973 24.63 -10.04 26.01
CA GLN A 973 24.28 -9.03 27.00
C GLN A 973 25.54 -8.29 27.41
N GLN A 974 25.56 -6.97 27.25
CA GLN A 974 26.62 -6.11 27.77
C GLN A 974 26.01 -5.13 28.78
N CYS A 975 26.42 -5.24 30.03
CA CYS A 975 25.96 -4.35 31.08
C CYS A 975 27.01 -3.31 31.43
N PHE A 976 26.56 -2.07 31.60
CA PHE A 976 27.35 -0.94 32.00
C PHE A 976 26.78 -0.37 33.29
N GLU A 977 27.67 0.06 34.18
CA GLU A 977 27.30 0.78 35.39
C GLU A 977 27.80 2.21 35.26
N PHE A 978 26.90 3.16 35.44
CA PHE A 978 27.23 4.57 35.44
C PHE A 978 26.42 5.28 36.53
N ARG A 979 26.87 6.47 36.89
CA ARG A 979 26.27 7.25 37.97
C ARG A 979 25.92 8.62 37.44
N ILE A 980 24.68 9.04 37.65
CA ILE A 980 24.28 10.43 37.49
C ILE A 980 24.48 11.09 38.84
N ASP A 981 25.44 12.00 38.93
CA ASP A 981 25.66 12.78 40.15
C ASP A 981 24.63 13.90 40.27
N SER A 982 24.31 14.26 41.52
CA SER A 982 23.43 15.40 41.79
C SER A 982 24.16 16.71 41.52
N GLY A 983 23.42 17.70 41.02
CA GLY A 983 23.98 19.04 40.79
C GLY A 983 24.46 19.68 42.09
N GLY A 984 25.55 20.44 42.05
CA GLY A 984 26.14 21.04 43.26
C GLY A 984 25.25 22.09 43.93
N PHE A 985 25.39 22.23 45.25
CA PHE A 985 24.96 23.42 45.99
C PHE A 985 26.14 24.37 46.16
N LEU A 986 25.86 25.67 46.27
CA LEU A 986 26.84 26.68 46.62
C LEU A 986 27.23 26.48 48.09
N GLU A 987 28.42 25.93 48.31
CA GLU A 987 28.99 25.66 49.63
C GLU A 987 30.26 26.48 49.82
N GLY A 988 30.44 27.01 51.02
CA GLY A 988 31.59 27.85 51.33
C GLY A 988 31.49 28.48 52.70
N VAL A 989 32.62 28.95 53.19
CA VAL A 989 32.74 29.58 54.50
C VAL A 989 32.85 31.08 54.33
N MET A 990 31.96 31.82 55.02
CA MET A 990 32.07 33.27 55.17
C MET A 990 32.52 33.61 56.58
N GLN A 991 33.67 34.28 56.69
CA GLN A 991 34.21 34.73 57.96
C GLN A 991 34.20 36.26 58.04
N SER A 992 33.33 36.81 58.91
CA SER A 992 33.29 38.24 59.18
C SER A 992 34.39 38.67 60.14
N MET A 993 35.14 39.71 59.76
CA MET A 993 36.11 40.40 60.59
C MET A 993 35.63 41.84 60.83
N PRO A 994 35.18 42.18 62.06
CA PRO A 994 34.72 43.52 62.36
C PRO A 994 35.85 44.55 62.26
N ARG A 995 35.59 45.66 61.57
CA ARG A 995 36.50 46.82 61.53
C ARG A 995 35.73 48.12 61.79
N PRO A 996 36.41 49.18 62.28
CA PRO A 996 35.80 50.47 62.61
C PRO A 996 35.09 51.16 61.43
N THR A 997 35.41 50.79 60.19
CA THR A 997 34.89 51.41 58.96
C THR A 997 33.88 50.54 58.20
N GLY A 998 33.46 49.40 58.77
CA GLY A 998 32.64 48.37 58.10
C GLY A 998 33.21 46.97 58.29
N ASN A 999 32.40 45.92 58.18
CA ASN A 999 32.91 44.55 58.36
C ASN A 999 33.56 44.03 57.08
N PHE A 1000 34.73 43.42 57.21
CA PHE A 1000 35.43 42.77 56.11
C PHE A 1000 35.10 41.28 56.16
N VAL A 1001 34.40 40.76 55.16
CA VAL A 1001 34.01 39.35 55.11
C VAL A 1001 34.90 38.62 54.12
N ASN A 1002 35.68 37.65 54.58
CA ASN A 1002 36.37 36.73 53.70
C ASN A 1002 35.41 35.62 53.29
N VAL A 1003 35.35 35.36 51.99
CA VAL A 1003 34.52 34.31 51.39
C VAL A 1003 35.45 33.30 50.75
N ASN A 1004 35.33 32.04 51.16
CA ASN A 1004 35.98 30.91 50.51
C ASN A 1004 34.89 29.94 50.05
N ILE A 1005 34.67 29.84 48.75
CA ILE A 1005 33.70 28.94 48.12
C ILE A 1005 34.38 27.60 47.87
N GLU A 1006 33.87 26.56 48.52
CA GLU A 1006 34.33 25.18 48.37
C GLU A 1006 33.67 24.50 47.17
N ASN A 1007 32.40 24.84 46.87
CA ASN A 1007 31.65 24.32 45.72
C ASN A 1007 30.69 25.39 45.16
N GLY A 1008 30.65 25.58 43.84
CA GLY A 1008 29.76 26.54 43.17
C GLY A 1008 30.34 27.15 41.89
N THR A 1009 29.45 27.64 41.02
CA THR A 1009 29.79 28.13 39.66
C THR A 1009 30.07 29.65 39.63
N ALA A 1010 31.26 30.05 39.20
CA ALA A 1010 31.57 31.46 38.95
C ALA A 1010 30.78 32.00 37.73
N PRO A 1011 30.41 33.28 37.69
CA PRO A 1011 30.80 34.35 38.61
C PRO A 1011 29.90 34.45 39.87
N PHE A 1012 30.49 34.67 41.04
CA PHE A 1012 29.81 34.83 42.31
C PHE A 1012 29.37 36.27 42.55
N ILE A 1013 28.10 36.48 42.91
CA ILE A 1013 27.49 37.81 43.03
C ILE A 1013 27.28 38.11 44.53
N ALA A 1014 27.88 39.18 45.03
CA ALA A 1014 27.74 39.61 46.43
C ALA A 1014 26.72 40.74 46.55
N THR A 1015 25.71 40.58 47.40
CA THR A 1015 24.69 41.61 47.68
C THR A 1015 24.54 41.85 49.18
N LEU A 1016 24.28 43.08 49.61
CA LEU A 1016 23.98 43.43 51.00
C LEU A 1016 22.58 44.03 51.07
N ASN A 1017 21.69 43.42 51.85
CA ASN A 1017 20.27 43.76 51.90
C ASN A 1017 19.62 43.81 50.49
N GLY A 1018 20.03 42.89 49.60
CA GLY A 1018 19.55 42.80 48.22
C GLY A 1018 20.15 43.81 47.23
N LYS A 1019 21.06 44.70 47.65
CA LYS A 1019 21.77 45.62 46.75
C LYS A 1019 23.12 45.05 46.35
N LEU A 1020 23.40 45.00 45.05
CA LEU A 1020 24.68 44.55 44.50
C LEU A 1020 25.86 45.35 45.09
N ILE A 1021 26.84 44.64 45.63
CA ILE A 1021 28.15 45.19 46.01
C ILE A 1021 29.10 45.03 44.83
N ASP A 1022 29.35 43.78 44.42
CA ASP A 1022 30.28 43.44 43.33
C ASP A 1022 30.09 41.97 42.87
N THR A 1023 30.79 41.59 41.80
CA THR A 1023 30.81 40.24 41.21
C THR A 1023 32.23 39.71 41.10
N TYR A 1024 32.46 38.44 41.46
CA TYR A 1024 33.78 37.83 41.60
C TYR A 1024 33.90 36.57 40.74
N ALA A 1025 34.97 36.45 39.97
CA ALA A 1025 35.24 35.25 39.16
C ALA A 1025 36.03 34.16 39.91
N SER A 1026 36.63 34.50 41.06
CA SER A 1026 37.43 33.58 41.90
C SER A 1026 36.57 33.01 43.02
N SER A 1027 36.83 31.75 43.43
CA SER A 1027 36.19 31.10 44.58
C SER A 1027 36.67 31.64 45.93
N GLU A 1028 37.82 32.34 45.97
CA GLU A 1028 38.29 33.06 47.15
C GLU A 1028 38.29 34.57 46.89
N PHE A 1029 37.61 35.33 47.75
CA PHE A 1029 37.55 36.79 47.67
C PHE A 1029 37.13 37.43 49.01
N SER A 1030 37.21 38.76 49.08
CA SER A 1030 36.82 39.52 50.26
C SER A 1030 35.82 40.61 49.93
N VAL A 1031 34.78 40.75 50.75
CA VAL A 1031 33.72 41.74 50.58
C VAL A 1031 33.75 42.76 51.72
N LEU A 1032 33.84 44.05 51.39
CA LEU A 1032 33.70 45.13 52.37
C LEU A 1032 32.24 45.53 52.52
N THR A 1033 31.66 45.30 53.69
CA THR A 1033 30.25 45.61 53.98
C THR A 1033 30.11 46.94 54.71
N ASN A 1034 29.26 47.81 54.16
CA ASN A 1034 29.17 49.23 54.50
C ASN A 1034 27.96 49.58 55.40
N GLY A 1035 27.46 48.61 56.16
CA GLY A 1035 26.31 48.76 57.06
C GLY A 1035 25.84 47.43 57.65
N LYS A 1036 24.83 47.47 58.53
CA LYS A 1036 24.18 46.26 59.08
C LYS A 1036 23.27 45.62 58.04
N GLY A 1037 23.23 44.29 57.98
CA GLY A 1037 22.37 43.59 57.02
C GLY A 1037 22.78 42.17 56.71
N THR A 1038 22.01 41.51 55.86
CA THR A 1038 22.34 40.17 55.35
C THR A 1038 23.20 40.33 54.10
N LEU A 1039 24.46 39.87 54.19
CA LEU A 1039 25.34 39.68 53.03
C LEU A 1039 24.97 38.34 52.40
N GLU A 1040 24.54 38.35 51.14
CA GLU A 1040 24.27 37.14 50.36
C GLU A 1040 25.30 37.01 49.24
N ILE A 1041 25.87 35.81 49.09
CA ILE A 1041 26.68 35.40 47.94
C ILE A 1041 25.84 34.41 47.13
N SER A 1042 25.59 34.71 45.86
CA SER A 1042 24.93 33.78 44.93
C SER A 1042 25.89 33.32 43.86
N SER A 1043 25.71 32.09 43.38
CA SER A 1043 26.42 31.54 42.23
C SER A 1043 26.01 32.21 40.92
N GLY A 1044 26.85 32.09 39.89
CA GLY A 1044 26.51 32.42 38.50
C GLY A 1044 25.43 31.50 37.92
N LYS A 1045 25.22 30.34 38.56
CA LYS A 1045 24.14 29.40 38.25
C LYS A 1045 23.02 29.54 39.30
N ALA A 1046 21.85 30.05 38.89
CA ALA A 1046 20.79 30.50 39.79
C ALA A 1046 20.23 29.43 40.75
N CYS A 1047 20.38 28.15 40.39
CA CYS A 1047 19.81 27.01 41.10
C CYS A 1047 20.71 26.44 42.22
N GLU A 1048 21.98 26.85 42.32
CA GLU A 1048 22.93 26.35 43.34
C GLU A 1048 22.69 27.00 44.72
N GLY A 1049 21.73 27.92 44.83
CA GLY A 1049 21.38 28.59 46.07
C GLY A 1049 22.28 29.78 46.40
N LYS A 1050 22.25 30.18 47.67
CA LYS A 1050 22.98 31.36 48.18
C LYS A 1050 23.58 31.05 49.54
N LEU A 1051 24.77 31.59 49.80
CA LEU A 1051 25.32 31.69 51.14
C LEU A 1051 24.86 33.02 51.74
N ALA A 1052 24.32 33.01 52.96
CA ALA A 1052 23.92 34.22 53.66
C ALA A 1052 24.64 34.37 55.00
N LEU A 1053 25.22 35.54 55.27
CA LEU A 1053 25.78 35.93 56.56
C LEU A 1053 25.10 37.20 57.05
N ASN A 1054 24.55 37.16 58.26
CA ASN A 1054 24.13 38.38 58.93
C ASN A 1054 25.35 39.12 59.46
N VAL A 1055 25.54 40.33 58.94
CA VAL A 1055 26.64 41.20 59.29
C VAL A 1055 26.11 42.28 60.23
N GLU A 1056 26.48 42.19 61.50
CA GLU A 1056 26.06 43.15 62.53
C GLU A 1056 26.81 44.49 62.40
N GLY A 1057 26.13 45.60 62.68
CA GLY A 1057 26.80 46.90 62.83
C GLY A 1057 27.64 46.90 64.10
N SER A 1058 28.87 47.41 64.02
CA SER A 1058 29.76 47.51 65.20
C SER A 1058 29.22 48.53 66.22
N ASP A 1059 28.67 48.05 67.34
CA ASP A 1059 28.31 48.85 68.53
C ASP A 1059 29.53 49.23 69.42
N LEU A 1060 30.74 48.93 68.96
CA LEU A 1060 31.96 49.14 69.72
C LEU A 1060 32.33 50.63 69.77
N MET A 1061 32.23 51.22 70.97
CA MET A 1061 32.89 52.49 71.29
C MET A 1061 34.36 52.24 71.53
N VAL A 1062 35.19 52.55 70.53
CA VAL A 1062 36.63 52.34 70.57
C VAL A 1062 37.34 53.69 70.57
N ALA A 1063 38.33 53.84 71.45
CA ALA A 1063 39.22 54.99 71.42
C ALA A 1063 40.42 54.73 70.50
N PHE A 1064 40.67 55.64 69.56
CA PHE A 1064 41.81 55.60 68.64
C PHE A 1064 42.34 57.01 68.34
N PRO A 1065 43.64 57.18 68.07
CA PRO A 1065 44.69 56.20 68.30
C PRO A 1065 44.84 55.88 69.80
N ASN A 1066 45.12 54.64 70.14
CA ASN A 1066 45.38 54.22 71.52
C ASN A 1066 46.53 53.20 71.50
N PRO A 1067 47.77 53.62 71.83
CA PRO A 1067 48.14 54.86 72.54
C PRO A 1067 48.03 56.15 71.69
N THR A 1068 47.73 57.29 72.32
CA THR A 1068 47.71 58.62 71.69
C THR A 1068 48.82 59.53 72.24
N THR A 1069 49.21 60.56 71.48
CA THR A 1069 50.14 61.61 71.89
C THR A 1069 49.49 63.00 72.03
N ALA A 1070 48.34 63.26 71.41
CA ALA A 1070 47.72 64.60 71.40
C ALA A 1070 46.19 64.51 71.41
N GLU A 1071 45.57 63.93 70.38
CA GLU A 1071 44.11 63.78 70.30
C GLU A 1071 43.67 62.33 70.47
N LEU A 1072 42.59 62.12 71.22
CA LEU A 1072 41.90 60.84 71.37
C LEU A 1072 40.53 60.93 70.71
N HIS A 1073 40.27 60.09 69.70
CA HIS A 1073 38.97 59.97 69.08
C HIS A 1073 38.23 58.75 69.62
N ILE A 1074 36.94 58.90 69.93
CA ILE A 1074 36.07 57.84 70.43
C ILE A 1074 34.88 57.70 69.49
N THR A 1075 34.64 56.49 68.97
CA THR A 1075 33.46 56.20 68.15
C THR A 1075 32.19 56.15 69.02
N ILE A 1076 31.07 56.70 68.52
CA ILE A 1076 29.76 56.72 69.17
C ILE A 1076 28.69 56.14 68.21
N PRO A 1077 27.97 55.04 68.53
CA PRO A 1077 26.95 54.40 67.67
C PRO A 1077 25.66 55.21 67.36
N GLU A 1078 24.61 54.52 66.88
CA GLU A 1078 23.32 55.08 66.45
C GLU A 1078 22.59 55.90 67.56
N GLY A 1079 22.72 57.24 67.56
CA GLY A 1079 21.91 58.10 68.43
C GLY A 1079 22.15 59.61 68.36
N ASN A 1080 21.13 60.39 68.71
CA ASN A 1080 21.09 61.85 68.55
C ASN A 1080 21.67 62.59 69.77
N PHE A 1081 22.99 62.50 69.97
CA PHE A 1081 23.64 62.90 71.23
C PHE A 1081 24.22 64.33 71.27
N GLY A 1082 24.52 64.98 70.14
CA GLY A 1082 24.89 66.39 70.05
C GLY A 1082 26.14 66.84 70.84
N LYS A 1083 26.03 67.00 72.17
CA LYS A 1083 27.12 67.29 73.10
C LYS A 1083 27.10 66.34 74.32
N LEU A 1084 28.12 65.49 74.46
CA LEU A 1084 28.22 64.45 75.48
C LEU A 1084 29.21 64.82 76.62
N PRO A 1085 28.81 64.73 77.90
CA PRO A 1085 29.73 64.94 79.02
C PRO A 1085 30.69 63.76 79.20
N VAL A 1086 31.98 64.06 79.37
CA VAL A 1086 33.05 63.07 79.56
C VAL A 1086 33.92 63.46 80.75
N HIS A 1087 34.20 62.47 81.60
CA HIS A 1087 35.11 62.60 82.74
C HIS A 1087 36.40 61.81 82.48
N LEU A 1088 37.56 62.43 82.59
CA LEU A 1088 38.86 61.75 82.48
C LEU A 1088 39.41 61.42 83.87
N TYR A 1089 39.81 60.17 84.09
CA TYR A 1089 40.46 59.71 85.31
C TYR A 1089 41.87 59.18 85.00
N ASN A 1090 42.82 59.34 85.92
CA ASN A 1090 44.13 58.68 85.81
C ASN A 1090 44.08 57.22 86.29
N GLY A 1091 45.18 56.48 86.12
CA GLY A 1091 45.29 55.07 86.54
C GLY A 1091 45.05 54.77 88.03
N SER A 1092 45.04 55.79 88.89
CA SER A 1092 44.70 55.65 90.32
C SER A 1092 43.22 55.94 90.63
N GLY A 1093 42.41 56.26 89.61
CA GLY A 1093 41.00 56.61 89.77
C GLY A 1093 40.74 58.06 90.20
N GLN A 1094 41.76 58.93 90.17
CA GLN A 1094 41.58 60.36 90.44
C GLN A 1094 41.03 61.07 89.20
N LEU A 1095 39.97 61.89 89.37
CA LEU A 1095 39.40 62.71 88.30
C LEU A 1095 40.39 63.81 87.89
N ILE A 1096 40.74 63.84 86.61
CA ILE A 1096 41.66 64.79 85.98
C ILE A 1096 40.91 65.94 85.33
N SER A 1097 39.84 65.65 84.58
CA SER A 1097 39.00 66.68 83.95
C SER A 1097 37.57 66.20 83.77
N SER A 1098 36.63 67.16 83.67
CA SER A 1098 35.22 66.94 83.32
C SER A 1098 34.80 68.02 82.35
N ALA A 1099 34.39 67.62 81.14
CA ALA A 1099 34.01 68.55 80.07
C ALA A 1099 32.98 67.92 79.12
N THR A 1100 32.24 68.74 78.38
CA THR A 1100 31.22 68.29 77.42
C THR A 1100 31.69 68.51 75.98
N TYR A 1101 31.74 67.45 75.18
CA TYR A 1101 32.31 67.42 73.83
C TYR A 1101 31.23 67.28 72.76
N SER A 1102 31.38 67.99 71.64
CA SER A 1102 30.47 67.86 70.50
C SER A 1102 30.79 66.61 69.69
N ILE A 1103 29.75 65.90 69.26
CA ILE A 1103 29.90 64.72 68.40
C ILE A 1103 29.68 65.16 66.96
N LYS A 1104 30.65 64.87 66.08
CA LYS A 1104 30.56 65.13 64.64
C LYS A 1104 30.83 63.82 63.90
N ASN A 1105 29.97 63.45 62.96
CA ASN A 1105 30.07 62.21 62.17
C ASN A 1105 30.36 60.97 63.03
N HIS A 1106 29.59 60.77 64.10
CA HIS A 1106 29.74 59.63 65.03
C HIS A 1106 31.08 59.56 65.79
N LEU A 1107 31.84 60.67 65.82
CA LEU A 1107 33.13 60.75 66.48
C LEU A 1107 33.16 61.84 67.56
N LEU A 1108 33.64 61.48 68.75
CA LEU A 1108 33.91 62.40 69.86
C LEU A 1108 35.43 62.55 69.98
N THR A 1109 35.95 63.78 69.90
CA THR A 1109 37.40 64.06 69.98
C THR A 1109 37.73 64.77 71.29
N ILE A 1110 38.75 64.26 71.99
CA ILE A 1110 39.26 64.79 73.26
C ILE A 1110 40.74 65.15 73.08
N ASP A 1111 41.09 66.39 73.38
CA ASP A 1111 42.49 66.82 73.45
C ASP A 1111 43.09 66.38 74.80
N VAL A 1112 44.21 65.67 74.71
CA VAL A 1112 44.95 65.09 75.83
C VAL A 1112 46.45 65.41 75.74
N GLU A 1113 46.85 66.39 74.93
CA GLU A 1113 48.26 66.77 74.72
C GLU A 1113 48.95 67.13 76.05
N ASP A 1114 48.25 67.89 76.89
CA ASP A 1114 48.74 68.36 78.21
C ASP A 1114 48.78 67.26 79.31
N LEU A 1115 48.29 66.05 79.02
CA LEU A 1115 48.36 64.94 79.97
C LEU A 1115 49.76 64.32 79.99
N LYS A 1116 50.24 63.98 81.19
CA LYS A 1116 51.50 63.23 81.35
C LYS A 1116 51.37 61.82 80.76
N PRO A 1117 52.46 61.19 80.30
CA PRO A 1117 52.42 59.80 79.86
C PRO A 1117 51.86 58.86 80.94
N GLY A 1118 50.93 57.99 80.57
CA GLY A 1118 50.24 57.11 81.52
C GLY A 1118 48.94 56.52 81.00
N VAL A 1119 48.31 55.67 81.82
CA VAL A 1119 46.99 55.08 81.51
C VAL A 1119 45.90 55.97 82.10
N TYR A 1120 44.91 56.28 81.26
CA TYR A 1120 43.76 57.12 81.59
C TYR A 1120 42.45 56.40 81.22
N TYR A 1121 41.37 56.82 81.87
CA TYR A 1121 40.03 56.30 81.63
C TYR A 1121 39.09 57.46 81.31
N ALA A 1122 38.51 57.45 80.11
CA ALA A 1122 37.45 58.36 79.71
C ALA A 1122 36.10 57.73 80.04
N VAL A 1123 35.34 58.34 80.95
CA VAL A 1123 34.01 57.91 81.34
C VAL A 1123 32.97 58.80 80.67
N LEU A 1124 32.29 58.26 79.67
CA LEU A 1124 31.23 58.89 78.91
C LEU A 1124 29.92 58.83 79.71
N LYS A 1125 29.34 59.98 80.04
CA LYS A 1125 28.12 60.08 80.87
C LYS A 1125 26.86 59.92 80.01
N LEU A 1126 26.67 58.71 79.52
CA LEU A 1126 25.42 58.25 78.91
C LEU A 1126 24.44 57.79 80.00
N LYS A 1127 23.18 57.49 79.63
CA LYS A 1127 22.15 56.98 80.55
C LYS A 1127 22.63 55.75 81.34
N ILE A 1128 23.48 54.93 80.70
CA ILE A 1128 24.36 53.94 81.35
C ILE A 1128 25.79 54.41 81.08
N PRO A 1129 26.58 54.83 82.09
CA PRO A 1129 27.92 55.36 81.86
C PRO A 1129 28.86 54.32 81.24
N HIS A 1130 29.60 54.71 80.20
CA HIS A 1130 30.56 53.82 79.55
C HIS A 1130 31.99 54.29 79.82
N THR A 1131 32.89 53.37 80.17
CA THR A 1131 34.30 53.69 80.46
C THR A 1131 35.20 53.15 79.36
N ILE A 1132 36.12 53.98 78.87
CA ILE A 1132 37.09 53.61 77.84
C ILE A 1132 38.49 53.90 78.35
N GLN A 1133 39.35 52.88 78.36
CA GLN A 1133 40.75 53.00 78.75
C GLN A 1133 41.59 53.45 77.54
N PHE A 1134 42.47 54.42 77.74
CA PHE A 1134 43.47 54.79 76.76
C PHE A 1134 44.83 55.09 77.38
N VAL A 1135 45.88 55.00 76.58
CA VAL A 1135 47.26 55.25 76.98
C VAL A 1135 47.75 56.53 76.32
N LYS A 1136 48.17 57.51 77.14
CA LYS A 1136 48.92 58.68 76.67
C LYS A 1136 50.40 58.30 76.63
N ARG A 1137 51.03 58.41 75.47
CA ARG A 1137 52.48 58.26 75.32
C ARG A 1137 53.22 59.54 75.68
#